data_AF-A0A2N0AML2-F1
#
_entry.id   AF-A0A2N0AML2-F1
#
_cell.length_a   1.000
_cell.length_b   1.000
_cell.length_c   1.000
_cell.angle_alpha   90.00
_cell.angle_beta   90.00
_cell.angle_gamma   90.00
#
_symmetry.space_group_name_H-M   'P 1'
#
loop_
_entity.id
_entity.type
_entity.pdbx_description
1 polymer ?
#
loop_
_entity_poly.entity_id
_entity_poly.type
_entity_poly.pdbx_seq_one_letter_code
_entity_poly.pdbx_strand_id
1 'polypeptide(L)'
;MQNLSRFQKNTLLTFSLLAFVAYAPLYYSIRNAIKKETLPVTYESAETVSFFSLGEFEITGKESDPKTIHLLSELVDFEFRKVTGGVYLGKENSLTLAKKLRTNFVLFGVFEWKETGIEFNPRISSVEQKSTYSGKSIFLPYEERGKLVSVIYKSLSHLFEETIRLHRLMKRSPEWKIPSEDEFLSESEFVQLSDYDPKLSFEEKNSLFKSLEFPSEYLQFIKICLSLEKKSEDSFKEIWRNVGGNSNLSAYTRFYVAKNIAEFYFTKKEFGKTIEYASAAKKERELLKSVFHSDYADTISLLGKALVLEGKKEEAVYYLTSARKLYDTLGLLQDPTSVENSYFYGLLLYDLSQPELASYELSFIRGLVPTGLNSLYLDFNLAKVYYDLGRFDAALSLLQEQRKAIMDESYANHDIALYSYNLYAATLYKSGKWSVAKSVWESLVSAKSIYGIEEKPYHRYALFNLAVLSKLRNNPEQTETYYKQYVRLSPFGQIVDLPTNERFEIGKPIYPYTWETLSPNSFTELEEKTIRSYTGRYLFNGQDEEIRARTYENRLEDTNLFLDDLLNAKAFLSKPMSALRKTLFGDLKRFEKGNQIVFFDIGPALNHPEYPGVTSLAVAKHFSGMEVVLWELPGEVDLFLKKVKPELKDRLYAFPNIRILSGDGVGEFQTVYSDPNNWILRNRPIPNLKGKTIIIRAANSIDIYEPFTKILPHFQNIGKELKSNPILYFFNRSILLKPAGSEKFILIGNQSIRGFHHNFQSLDRNGEPPYSILPFTVCEEVNL
;
A
#
# COMPACT_ATOMS: atom_id res chain seq x y z
N MET A 1 5.83 47.22 -6.78
CA MET A 1 4.85 47.28 -7.89
C MET A 1 4.90 48.57 -8.73
N GLN A 2 5.89 49.45 -8.58
CA GLN A 2 5.92 50.73 -9.31
C GLN A 2 6.54 50.70 -10.72
N ASN A 3 7.24 49.62 -11.12
CA ASN A 3 7.97 49.54 -12.41
C ASN A 3 7.32 48.67 -13.50
N LEU A 4 6.02 48.36 -13.41
CA LEU A 4 5.34 47.62 -14.49
C LEU A 4 4.77 48.59 -15.53
N SER A 5 5.01 48.30 -16.81
CA SER A 5 4.43 49.03 -17.95
C SER A 5 2.90 48.90 -17.95
N ARG A 6 2.20 49.82 -18.61
CA ARG A 6 0.73 49.82 -18.69
C ARG A 6 0.18 48.54 -19.33
N PHE A 7 0.91 47.97 -20.30
CA PHE A 7 0.61 46.67 -20.89
C PHE A 7 0.73 45.55 -19.84
N GLN A 8 1.85 45.46 -19.11
CA GLN A 8 2.04 44.45 -18.07
C GLN A 8 1.02 44.56 -16.94
N LYS A 9 0.64 45.77 -16.52
CA LYS A 9 -0.41 45.99 -15.53
C LYS A 9 -1.77 45.50 -16.04
N ASN A 10 -2.10 45.80 -17.29
CA ASN A 10 -3.34 45.34 -17.92
C ASN A 10 -3.34 43.83 -18.13
N THR A 11 -2.22 43.23 -18.55
CA THR A 11 -2.07 41.77 -18.65
C THR A 11 -2.22 41.11 -17.28
N LEU A 12 -1.59 41.65 -16.23
CA LEU A 12 -1.70 41.15 -14.86
C LEU A 12 -3.14 41.28 -14.33
N LEU A 13 -3.81 42.40 -14.62
CA LEU A 13 -5.20 42.65 -14.26
C LEU A 13 -6.15 41.71 -15.01
N THR A 14 -5.91 41.46 -16.29
CA THR A 14 -6.68 40.52 -17.11
C THR A 14 -6.45 39.08 -16.65
N PHE A 15 -5.22 38.70 -16.30
CA PHE A 15 -4.94 37.39 -15.69
C PHE A 15 -5.59 37.25 -14.31
N SER A 16 -5.61 38.32 -13.51
CA SER A 16 -6.27 38.34 -12.20
C SER A 16 -7.79 38.29 -12.33
N LEU A 17 -8.36 38.94 -13.34
CA LEU A 17 -9.79 38.90 -13.68
C LEU A 17 -10.19 37.55 -14.28
N LEU A 18 -9.38 36.96 -15.17
CA LEU A 18 -9.57 35.61 -15.70
C LEU A 18 -9.45 34.56 -14.60
N ALA A 19 -8.52 34.73 -13.66
CA ALA A 19 -8.46 33.93 -12.44
C ALA A 19 -9.76 34.12 -11.63
N PHE A 20 -10.21 35.34 -11.36
CA PHE A 20 -11.48 35.57 -10.66
C PHE A 20 -12.71 34.94 -11.35
N VAL A 21 -12.75 34.94 -12.69
CA VAL A 21 -13.83 34.34 -13.49
C VAL A 21 -13.75 32.81 -13.51
N ALA A 22 -12.56 32.22 -13.63
CA ALA A 22 -12.34 30.78 -13.48
C ALA A 22 -12.69 30.27 -12.07
N TYR A 23 -12.55 31.14 -11.06
CA TYR A 23 -12.90 30.87 -9.66
C TYR A 23 -14.37 31.11 -9.33
N ALA A 24 -15.20 31.66 -10.22
CA ALA A 24 -16.59 31.98 -9.89
C ALA A 24 -17.41 30.75 -9.42
N PRO A 25 -17.34 29.56 -10.04
CA PRO A 25 -18.09 28.39 -9.59
C PRO A 25 -17.65 27.90 -8.20
N LEU A 26 -16.34 27.90 -7.94
CA LEU A 26 -15.76 27.57 -6.64
C LEU A 26 -16.14 28.64 -5.60
N TYR A 27 -16.09 29.92 -5.96
CA TYR A 27 -16.50 31.03 -5.10
C TYR A 27 -17.97 30.92 -4.71
N TYR A 28 -18.89 30.60 -5.63
CA TYR A 28 -20.31 30.43 -5.30
C TYR A 28 -20.58 29.14 -4.50
N SER A 29 -19.90 28.04 -4.80
CA SER A 29 -20.01 26.78 -4.05
C SER A 29 -19.45 26.93 -2.63
N ILE A 30 -18.23 27.45 -2.51
CA ILE A 30 -17.60 27.83 -1.23
C ILE A 30 -18.46 28.86 -0.50
N ARG A 31 -18.99 29.90 -1.16
CA ARG A 31 -19.86 30.90 -0.50
C ARG A 31 -21.16 30.31 0.04
N ASN A 32 -21.74 29.33 -0.65
CA ASN A 32 -22.95 28.65 -0.20
C ASN A 32 -22.66 27.62 0.92
N ALA A 33 -21.52 26.93 0.87
CA ALA A 33 -21.03 26.07 1.96
C ALA A 33 -20.64 26.89 3.20
N ILE A 34 -19.89 27.99 3.01
CA ILE A 34 -19.52 28.98 4.03
C ILE A 34 -20.77 29.58 4.70
N LYS A 35 -21.87 29.77 3.97
CA LYS A 35 -23.14 30.23 4.57
C LYS A 35 -23.75 29.21 5.55
N LYS A 36 -23.40 27.92 5.44
CA LYS A 36 -23.87 26.85 6.33
C LYS A 36 -22.88 26.54 7.45
N GLU A 37 -21.58 26.65 7.21
CA GLU A 37 -20.53 26.34 8.18
C GLU A 37 -19.36 27.34 8.10
N THR A 38 -19.02 27.98 9.21
CA THR A 38 -17.85 28.87 9.33
C THR A 38 -16.95 28.39 10.46
N LEU A 39 -15.74 27.94 10.12
CA LEU A 39 -14.64 27.75 11.06
C LEU A 39 -14.32 29.09 11.72
N PRO A 40 -13.97 29.07 13.01
CA PRO A 40 -13.56 30.26 13.73
C PRO A 40 -12.34 30.90 13.08
N VAL A 41 -12.42 32.21 12.85
CA VAL A 41 -11.27 33.02 12.42
C VAL A 41 -10.39 33.26 13.64
N THR A 42 -9.14 32.82 13.58
CA THR A 42 -8.10 33.17 14.56
C THR A 42 -7.25 34.33 14.04
N TYR A 43 -6.85 35.22 14.96
CA TYR A 43 -5.88 36.29 14.70
C TYR A 43 -4.45 35.88 15.06
N GLU A 44 -4.24 34.61 15.41
CA GLU A 44 -2.94 34.05 15.73
C GLU A 44 -2.06 33.94 14.48
N SER A 45 -0.77 34.17 14.67
CA SER A 45 0.25 34.04 13.62
C SER A 45 1.40 33.16 14.09
N ALA A 46 2.03 32.46 13.14
CA ALA A 46 3.20 31.64 13.41
C ALA A 46 4.39 32.42 14.02
N GLU A 47 4.43 33.74 13.79
CA GLU A 47 5.45 34.64 14.33
C GLU A 47 5.20 34.92 15.81
N THR A 48 3.95 35.09 16.22
CA THR A 48 3.58 35.47 17.59
C THR A 48 3.30 34.30 18.51
N VAL A 49 2.94 33.14 17.97
CA VAL A 49 2.64 31.93 18.75
C VAL A 49 3.90 31.10 18.97
N SER A 50 4.01 30.50 20.14
CA SER A 50 5.12 29.64 20.51
C SER A 50 4.84 28.18 20.14
N PHE A 51 5.76 27.56 19.40
CA PHE A 51 5.74 26.14 19.07
C PHE A 51 6.70 25.42 19.99
N PHE A 52 6.23 24.42 20.72
CA PHE A 52 7.06 23.75 21.72
C PHE A 52 6.80 22.25 21.82
N SER A 53 7.79 21.53 22.33
CA SER A 53 7.78 20.08 22.53
C SER A 53 8.35 19.71 23.90
N LEU A 54 8.10 18.47 24.32
CA LEU A 54 8.69 17.88 25.52
C LEU A 54 9.88 16.99 25.13
N GLY A 55 11.08 17.36 25.58
CA GLY A 55 12.29 16.57 25.43
C GLY A 55 12.39 15.45 26.48
N GLU A 56 13.39 14.59 26.31
CA GLU A 56 13.70 13.55 27.30
C GLU A 56 14.24 14.18 28.59
N PHE A 57 13.81 13.65 29.74
CA PHE A 57 14.35 14.06 31.02
C PHE A 57 15.72 13.41 31.26
N GLU A 58 16.68 14.23 31.71
CA GLU A 58 18.04 13.81 32.02
C GLU A 58 18.16 13.36 33.48
N ILE A 59 19.14 12.50 33.76
CA ILE A 59 19.43 11.99 35.10
C ILE A 59 20.88 12.33 35.45
N THR A 60 21.09 12.87 36.64
CA THR A 60 22.41 13.07 37.25
C THR A 60 22.55 12.26 38.53
N GLY A 61 23.70 11.61 38.71
CA GLY A 61 23.96 10.75 39.88
C GLY A 61 24.02 9.25 39.53
N LYS A 62 24.19 8.41 40.55
CA LYS A 62 24.27 6.94 40.39
C LYS A 62 22.92 6.23 40.59
N GLU A 63 21.99 6.88 41.29
CA GLU A 63 20.68 6.33 41.62
C GLU A 63 19.60 7.01 40.76
N SER A 64 18.58 6.24 40.36
CA SER A 64 17.42 6.74 39.62
C SER A 64 16.23 5.80 39.75
N ASP A 65 15.03 6.34 39.52
CA ASP A 65 13.81 5.55 39.35
C ASP A 65 13.25 5.75 37.92
N PRO A 66 13.59 4.84 36.98
CA PRO A 66 13.14 4.94 35.60
C PRO A 66 11.61 4.90 35.44
N LYS A 67 10.89 4.17 36.30
CA LYS A 67 9.42 4.05 36.23
C LYS A 67 8.76 5.39 36.53
N THR A 68 9.25 6.05 37.56
CA THR A 68 8.77 7.40 37.91
C THR A 68 9.07 8.41 36.83
N ILE A 69 10.28 8.40 36.26
CA ILE A 69 10.64 9.33 35.17
C ILE A 69 9.71 9.13 33.98
N HIS A 70 9.46 7.87 33.61
CA HIS A 70 8.55 7.55 32.52
C HIS A 70 7.14 8.07 32.80
N LEU A 71 6.58 7.78 33.98
CA LEU A 71 5.25 8.25 34.38
C LEU A 71 5.17 9.79 34.37
N LEU A 72 6.17 10.49 34.91
CA LEU A 72 6.24 11.96 34.89
C LEU A 72 6.27 12.51 33.47
N SER A 73 7.03 11.88 32.57
CA SER A 73 7.07 12.28 31.17
C SER A 73 5.70 12.16 30.50
N GLU A 74 4.97 11.06 30.70
CA GLU A 74 3.64 10.89 30.13
C GLU A 74 2.60 11.84 30.74
N LEU A 75 2.65 12.08 32.06
CA LEU A 75 1.75 13.01 32.75
C LEU A 75 1.99 14.46 32.28
N VAL A 76 3.24 14.89 32.18
CA VAL A 76 3.58 16.24 31.66
C VAL A 76 3.19 16.38 30.19
N ASP A 77 3.38 15.36 29.36
CA ASP A 77 2.88 15.33 27.97
C ASP A 77 1.35 15.49 27.93
N PHE A 78 0.63 14.76 28.79
CA PHE A 78 -0.82 14.85 28.91
C PHE A 78 -1.29 16.25 29.29
N GLU A 79 -0.65 16.91 30.26
CA GLU A 79 -1.01 18.28 30.65
C GLU A 79 -0.65 19.31 29.57
N PHE A 80 0.47 19.16 28.86
CA PHE A 80 0.81 20.06 27.75
C PHE A 80 -0.16 19.95 26.57
N ARG A 81 -0.79 18.79 26.34
CA ARG A 81 -1.82 18.63 25.30
C ARG A 81 -3.09 19.46 25.55
N LYS A 82 -3.32 19.90 26.79
CA LYS A 82 -4.47 20.72 27.20
C LYS A 82 -4.24 22.22 27.04
N VAL A 83 -3.00 22.63 26.75
CA VAL A 83 -2.59 24.04 26.67
C VAL A 83 -3.26 24.77 25.49
N THR A 84 -3.60 26.03 25.71
CA THR A 84 -4.13 26.96 24.71
C THR A 84 -3.20 28.16 24.53
N GLY A 85 -3.38 28.99 23.50
CA GLY A 85 -2.51 30.15 23.24
C GLY A 85 -1.06 29.81 22.82
N GLY A 86 -0.74 28.52 22.67
CA GLY A 86 0.52 27.97 22.18
C GLY A 86 0.27 26.69 21.37
N VAL A 87 1.26 26.24 20.60
CA VAL A 87 1.18 24.99 19.83
C VAL A 87 2.12 23.96 20.44
N TYR A 88 1.55 23.03 21.20
CA TYR A 88 2.27 21.87 21.70
C TYR A 88 2.31 20.79 20.63
N LEU A 89 3.51 20.42 20.17
CA LEU A 89 3.67 19.47 19.06
C LEU A 89 3.70 18.02 19.52
N GLY A 90 3.97 17.77 20.81
CA GLY A 90 4.14 16.44 21.41
C GLY A 90 5.56 16.20 21.95
N LYS A 91 5.85 14.96 22.34
CA LYS A 91 7.19 14.53 22.76
C LYS A 91 8.16 14.52 21.59
N GLU A 92 9.35 15.11 21.78
CA GLU A 92 10.37 15.31 20.76
C GLU A 92 10.76 14.01 20.03
N ASN A 93 10.88 12.90 20.77
CA ASN A 93 11.21 11.60 20.20
C ASN A 93 10.17 11.05 19.20
N SER A 94 8.92 11.50 19.31
CA SER A 94 7.76 11.03 18.52
C SER A 94 7.40 11.95 17.36
N LEU A 95 8.01 13.14 17.28
CA LEU A 95 7.69 14.13 16.26
C LEU A 95 8.20 13.73 14.87
N THR A 96 7.40 14.05 13.87
CA THR A 96 7.82 14.05 12.46
C THR A 96 8.93 15.09 12.25
N LEU A 97 9.73 14.93 11.20
CA LEU A 97 10.78 15.91 10.87
C LEU A 97 10.21 17.33 10.70
N ALA A 98 9.05 17.46 10.04
CA ALA A 98 8.38 18.76 9.86
C ALA A 98 8.02 19.41 11.21
N LYS A 99 7.47 18.64 12.16
CA LYS A 99 7.17 19.15 13.51
C LYS A 99 8.43 19.50 14.29
N LYS A 100 9.49 18.68 14.23
CA LYS A 100 10.78 19.00 14.87
C LYS A 100 11.39 20.30 14.37
N LEU A 101 11.40 20.50 13.04
CA LEU A 101 11.89 21.73 12.42
C LEU A 101 11.02 22.94 12.78
N ARG A 102 9.75 22.71 13.13
CA ARG A 102 8.85 23.78 13.53
C ARG A 102 8.98 24.16 15.01
N THR A 103 9.42 23.25 15.87
CA THR A 103 9.65 23.47 17.30
C THR A 103 10.55 24.69 17.53
N ASN A 104 10.09 25.65 18.35
CA ASN A 104 10.90 26.80 18.76
C ASN A 104 11.58 26.53 20.11
N PHE A 105 10.89 25.80 20.98
CA PHE A 105 11.36 25.49 22.34
C PHE A 105 11.18 24.01 22.66
N VAL A 106 12.23 23.40 23.21
CA VAL A 106 12.17 22.05 23.76
C VAL A 106 12.26 22.17 25.28
N LEU A 107 11.18 21.84 25.97
CA LEU A 107 11.13 21.80 27.43
C LEU A 107 11.62 20.43 27.93
N PHE A 108 12.50 20.41 28.90
CA PHE A 108 13.00 19.19 29.53
C PHE A 108 13.53 19.52 30.93
N GLY A 109 14.23 18.61 31.58
CA GLY A 109 14.85 18.91 32.86
C GLY A 109 15.79 17.80 33.30
N VAL A 110 16.54 18.09 34.36
CA VAL A 110 17.49 17.16 34.96
C VAL A 110 16.99 16.77 36.33
N PHE A 111 16.99 15.47 36.59
CA PHE A 111 16.68 14.94 37.90
C PHE A 111 17.94 14.46 38.63
N GLU A 112 18.00 14.72 39.93
CA GLU A 112 18.98 14.17 40.86
C GLU A 112 18.24 13.52 42.04
N TRP A 113 18.45 12.21 42.23
CA TRP A 113 17.91 11.49 43.38
C TRP A 113 18.82 11.69 44.58
N LYS A 114 18.23 12.16 45.68
CA LYS A 114 18.91 12.40 46.96
C LYS A 114 18.34 11.47 48.03
N GLU A 115 19.06 11.34 49.14
CA GLU A 115 18.64 10.48 50.26
C GLU A 115 17.25 10.85 50.81
N THR A 116 16.90 12.13 50.80
CA THR A 116 15.65 12.64 51.40
C THR A 116 14.59 13.09 50.40
N GLY A 117 14.85 12.99 49.10
CA GLY A 117 13.91 13.45 48.07
C GLY A 117 14.50 13.54 46.67
N ILE A 118 13.77 14.22 45.79
CA ILE A 118 14.10 14.38 44.37
C ILE A 118 14.34 15.86 44.09
N GLU A 119 15.47 16.17 43.47
CA GLU A 119 15.75 17.50 42.93
C GLU A 119 15.51 17.52 41.42
N PHE A 120 14.71 18.48 40.95
CA PHE A 120 14.42 18.72 39.55
C PHE A 120 14.91 20.10 39.12
N ASN A 121 15.75 20.13 38.08
CA ASN A 121 16.25 21.33 37.46
C ASN A 121 15.61 21.51 36.08
N PRO A 122 14.60 22.40 35.93
CA PRO A 122 13.93 22.63 34.65
C PRO A 122 14.88 23.25 33.64
N ARG A 123 14.80 22.79 32.39
CA ARG A 123 15.58 23.32 31.28
C ARG A 123 14.70 23.59 30.07
N ILE A 124 15.11 24.57 29.28
CA ILE A 124 14.48 24.90 28.01
C ILE A 124 15.58 25.14 26.97
N SER A 125 15.50 24.43 25.85
CA SER A 125 16.34 24.67 24.69
C SER A 125 15.59 25.58 23.71
N SER A 126 16.17 26.72 23.37
CA SER A 126 15.70 27.57 22.28
C SER A 126 16.38 27.15 20.98
N VAL A 127 15.59 26.58 20.07
CA VAL A 127 16.09 26.08 18.77
C VAL A 127 16.63 27.24 17.92
N GLU A 128 15.92 28.37 17.93
CA GLU A 128 16.30 29.56 17.16
C GLU A 128 17.60 30.20 17.68
N GLN A 129 17.75 30.29 19.00
CA GLN A 129 18.92 30.91 19.63
C GLN A 129 20.10 29.94 19.81
N LYS A 130 19.89 28.64 19.57
CA LYS A 130 20.86 27.57 19.82
C LYS A 130 21.44 27.63 21.24
N SER A 131 20.58 27.92 22.21
CA SER A 131 20.94 28.12 23.61
C SER A 131 20.02 27.31 24.52
N THR A 132 20.55 26.90 25.66
CA THR A 132 19.80 26.21 26.70
C THR A 132 19.80 27.07 27.95
N TYR A 133 18.62 27.27 28.51
CA TYR A 133 18.41 28.00 29.76
C TYR A 133 17.97 27.04 30.85
N SER A 134 18.45 27.28 32.07
CA SER A 134 18.08 26.51 33.26
C SER A 134 17.25 27.41 34.17
N GLY A 135 16.17 26.86 34.73
CA GLY A 135 15.38 27.54 35.74
C GLY A 135 15.92 27.29 37.14
N LYS A 136 15.15 27.73 38.14
CA LYS A 136 15.45 27.47 39.54
C LYS A 136 15.24 25.98 39.83
N SER A 137 16.24 25.36 40.46
CA SER A 137 16.13 23.98 40.94
C SER A 137 15.09 23.85 42.05
N ILE A 138 14.32 22.76 42.03
CA ILE A 138 13.24 22.52 42.99
C ILE A 138 13.46 21.15 43.64
N PHE A 139 13.47 21.14 44.97
CA PHE A 139 13.58 19.94 45.77
C PHE A 139 12.19 19.54 46.32
N LEU A 140 11.82 18.28 46.16
CA LEU A 140 10.64 17.69 46.80
C LEU A 140 11.03 16.46 47.64
N PRO A 141 10.57 16.37 48.90
CA PRO A 141 10.66 15.14 49.68
C PRO A 141 9.89 13.98 49.05
N TYR A 142 10.29 12.74 49.35
CA TYR A 142 9.62 11.54 48.81
C TYR A 142 8.14 11.45 49.22
N GLU A 143 7.80 11.88 50.44
CA GLU A 143 6.41 11.93 50.92
C GLU A 143 5.50 12.85 50.08
N GLU A 144 6.08 13.81 49.32
CA GLU A 144 5.35 14.72 48.45
C GLU A 144 5.45 14.35 46.96
N ARG A 145 5.93 13.15 46.63
CA ARG A 145 6.13 12.69 45.25
C ARG A 145 4.90 12.83 44.35
N GLY A 146 3.70 12.69 44.90
CA GLY A 146 2.44 12.90 44.17
C GLY A 146 2.27 14.31 43.58
N LYS A 147 2.93 15.32 44.17
CA LYS A 147 2.90 16.72 43.71
C LYS A 147 3.88 17.02 42.57
N LEU A 148 4.77 16.08 42.23
CA LEU A 148 5.84 16.31 41.26
C LEU A 148 5.34 16.81 39.91
N VAL A 149 4.21 16.29 39.41
CA VAL A 149 3.65 16.71 38.11
C VAL A 149 3.33 18.21 38.12
N SER A 150 2.61 18.68 39.14
CA SER A 150 2.24 20.09 39.27
C SER A 150 3.47 20.98 39.43
N VAL A 151 4.44 20.56 40.25
CA VAL A 151 5.66 21.33 40.47
C VAL A 151 6.53 21.39 39.20
N ILE A 152 6.75 20.26 38.54
CA ILE A 152 7.52 20.19 37.28
C ILE A 152 6.83 21.05 36.23
N TYR A 153 5.53 20.86 36.01
CA TYR A 153 4.76 21.62 35.02
C TYR A 153 4.85 23.13 35.28
N LYS A 154 4.65 23.56 36.54
CA LYS A 154 4.76 24.96 36.96
C LYS A 154 6.17 25.52 36.75
N SER A 155 7.20 24.72 37.02
CA SER A 155 8.59 25.12 36.84
C SER A 155 8.98 25.30 35.36
N LEU A 156 8.51 24.39 34.50
CA LEU A 156 8.75 24.43 33.05
C LEU A 156 7.99 25.58 32.39
N SER A 157 6.71 25.76 32.73
CA SER A 157 5.90 26.88 32.25
C SER A 157 6.46 28.23 32.70
N HIS A 158 6.85 28.37 33.97
CA HIS A 158 7.52 29.58 34.46
C HIS A 158 8.82 29.86 33.71
N LEU A 159 9.70 28.85 33.54
CA LEU A 159 10.95 29.00 32.80
C LEU A 159 10.70 29.43 31.35
N PHE A 160 9.65 28.91 30.72
CA PHE A 160 9.25 29.30 29.38
C PHE A 160 8.86 30.77 29.29
N GLU A 161 7.98 31.23 30.19
CA GLU A 161 7.55 32.63 30.25
C GLU A 161 8.72 33.57 30.56
N GLU A 162 9.57 33.19 31.49
CA GLU A 162 10.77 33.93 31.85
C GLU A 162 11.74 34.02 30.68
N THR A 163 11.92 32.93 29.93
CA THR A 163 12.77 32.91 28.73
C THR A 163 12.24 33.88 27.67
N ILE A 164 10.94 33.85 27.38
CA ILE A 164 10.30 34.80 26.46
C ILE A 164 10.52 36.24 26.92
N ARG A 165 10.27 36.52 28.20
CA ARG A 165 10.36 37.86 28.80
C ARG A 165 11.78 38.40 28.82
N LEU A 166 12.74 37.63 29.34
CA LEU A 166 14.14 38.06 29.52
C LEU A 166 14.85 38.24 28.18
N HIS A 167 14.56 37.40 27.19
CA HIS A 167 15.18 37.47 25.87
C HIS A 167 14.38 38.31 24.88
N ARG A 168 13.33 39.02 25.35
CA ARG A 168 12.49 39.94 24.57
C ARG A 168 11.97 39.32 23.26
N LEU A 169 11.60 38.05 23.33
CA LEU A 169 11.09 37.32 22.18
C LEU A 169 9.71 37.87 21.80
N MET A 170 9.44 38.03 20.51
CA MET A 170 8.12 38.45 20.00
C MET A 170 7.10 37.30 20.03
N LYS A 171 7.14 36.49 21.09
CA LYS A 171 6.32 35.28 21.30
C LYS A 171 5.38 35.52 22.48
N ARG A 172 4.13 35.09 22.36
CA ARG A 172 3.17 35.09 23.47
C ARG A 172 3.38 33.86 24.34
N SER A 173 3.22 34.05 25.64
CA SER A 173 3.13 32.95 26.59
C SER A 173 1.85 32.15 26.32
N PRO A 174 1.92 30.81 26.31
CA PRO A 174 0.75 29.97 26.29
C PRO A 174 -0.14 30.21 27.51
N GLU A 175 -1.42 29.88 27.38
CA GLU A 175 -2.37 29.82 28.48
C GLU A 175 -2.21 28.47 29.19
N TRP A 176 -1.44 28.48 30.28
CA TRP A 176 -1.19 27.30 31.09
C TRP A 176 -2.39 26.93 31.94
N LYS A 177 -2.66 25.63 32.06
CA LYS A 177 -3.61 25.07 33.03
C LYS A 177 -2.82 24.22 34.00
N ILE A 178 -2.47 24.81 35.14
CA ILE A 178 -1.66 24.13 36.15
C ILE A 178 -2.52 23.00 36.75
N PRO A 179 -2.06 21.74 36.72
CA PRO A 179 -2.77 20.64 37.35
C PRO A 179 -2.78 20.80 38.87
N SER A 180 -3.82 20.30 39.52
CA SER A 180 -3.93 20.35 41.00
C SER A 180 -2.77 19.62 41.66
N GLU A 181 -2.22 20.18 42.74
CA GLU A 181 -1.23 19.46 43.57
C GLU A 181 -1.83 18.20 44.21
N ASP A 182 -3.16 18.16 44.36
CA ASP A 182 -3.92 17.05 44.95
C ASP A 182 -4.45 16.05 43.90
N GLU A 183 -3.90 16.03 42.67
CA GLU A 183 -4.32 15.06 41.64
C GLU A 183 -4.06 13.60 42.06
N PHE A 184 -2.97 13.39 42.80
CA PHE A 184 -2.66 12.14 43.50
C PHE A 184 -2.80 12.38 45.00
N LEU A 185 -3.66 11.62 45.67
CA LEU A 185 -3.96 11.82 47.10
C LEU A 185 -2.84 11.31 48.00
N SER A 186 -1.98 10.40 47.51
CA SER A 186 -0.83 9.86 48.25
C SER A 186 0.38 9.48 47.37
N GLU A 187 1.59 9.47 47.95
CA GLU A 187 2.80 8.92 47.31
C GLU A 187 2.57 7.48 46.83
N SER A 188 1.88 6.67 47.63
CA SER A 188 1.57 5.29 47.29
C SER A 188 0.78 5.15 45.99
N GLU A 189 -0.20 6.01 45.74
CA GLU A 189 -0.99 5.98 44.50
C GLU A 189 -0.15 6.34 43.28
N PHE A 190 0.71 7.35 43.42
CA PHE A 190 1.64 7.73 42.36
C PHE A 190 2.61 6.59 42.03
N VAL A 191 3.19 5.96 43.05
CA VAL A 191 4.10 4.81 42.88
C VAL A 191 3.38 3.62 42.25
N GLN A 192 2.16 3.30 42.69
CA GLN A 192 1.35 2.25 42.09
C GLN A 192 1.05 2.51 40.61
N LEU A 193 0.79 3.77 40.24
CA LEU A 193 0.60 4.12 38.83
C LEU A 193 1.90 4.00 38.02
N SER A 194 3.06 4.23 38.64
CA SER A 194 4.35 4.15 37.95
C SER A 194 4.71 2.73 37.50
N ASP A 195 4.04 1.72 38.04
CA ASP A 195 4.14 0.34 37.56
C ASP A 195 3.44 0.10 36.20
N TYR A 196 2.65 1.05 35.72
CA TYR A 196 2.07 0.98 34.37
C TYR A 196 3.15 1.08 33.30
N ASP A 197 3.27 0.03 32.49
CA ASP A 197 4.07 0.03 31.26
C ASP A 197 3.13 -0.18 30.06
N PRO A 198 3.15 0.73 29.05
CA PRO A 198 2.34 0.58 27.83
C PRO A 198 2.64 -0.71 27.04
N LYS A 199 3.77 -1.38 27.28
CA LYS A 199 4.16 -2.66 26.67
C LYS A 199 3.49 -3.89 27.30
N LEU A 200 2.85 -3.74 28.45
CA LEU A 200 2.08 -4.82 29.08
C LEU A 200 0.98 -5.34 28.14
N SER A 201 0.61 -6.61 28.28
CA SER A 201 -0.53 -7.18 27.57
C SER A 201 -1.83 -6.50 28.01
N PHE A 202 -2.86 -6.61 27.17
CA PHE A 202 -4.18 -6.04 27.46
C PHE A 202 -4.74 -6.52 28.82
N GLU A 203 -4.55 -7.81 29.14
CA GLU A 203 -5.03 -8.43 30.38
C GLU A 203 -4.26 -7.92 31.61
N GLU A 204 -2.95 -7.77 31.51
CA GLU A 204 -2.10 -7.20 32.56
C GLU A 204 -2.47 -5.75 32.85
N LYS A 205 -2.62 -4.92 31.80
CA LYS A 205 -3.08 -3.53 31.93
C LYS A 205 -4.45 -3.45 32.60
N ASN A 206 -5.39 -4.30 32.18
CA ASN A 206 -6.74 -4.34 32.73
C ASN A 206 -6.76 -4.78 34.20
N SER A 207 -5.89 -5.73 34.58
CA SER A 207 -5.73 -6.15 35.97
C SER A 207 -5.17 -5.01 36.83
N LEU A 208 -4.10 -4.36 36.37
CA LEU A 208 -3.49 -3.21 37.05
C LEU A 208 -4.50 -2.09 37.25
N PHE A 209 -5.23 -1.69 36.21
CA PHE A 209 -6.18 -0.58 36.30
C PHE A 209 -7.41 -0.86 37.16
N LYS A 210 -7.77 -2.14 37.39
CA LYS A 210 -8.83 -2.51 38.34
C LYS A 210 -8.41 -2.28 39.80
N SER A 211 -7.13 -2.39 40.12
CA SER A 211 -6.63 -2.14 41.48
C SER A 211 -6.40 -0.65 41.78
N LEU A 212 -6.41 0.23 40.77
CA LEU A 212 -6.17 1.66 40.94
C LEU A 212 -7.51 2.43 41.02
N GLU A 213 -7.80 3.01 42.17
CA GLU A 213 -8.97 3.87 42.42
C GLU A 213 -8.58 5.18 43.12
N PHE A 214 -8.23 6.20 42.33
CA PHE A 214 -7.94 7.55 42.81
C PHE A 214 -8.38 8.62 41.79
N PRO A 215 -8.67 9.86 42.21
CA PRO A 215 -9.33 10.88 41.39
C PRO A 215 -8.40 11.61 40.41
N SER A 216 -7.52 10.90 39.70
CA SER A 216 -6.68 11.46 38.64
C SER A 216 -7.42 11.45 37.28
N GLU A 217 -7.37 12.58 36.56
CA GLU A 217 -7.90 12.63 35.19
C GLU A 217 -7.06 11.76 34.26
N TYR A 218 -5.73 11.77 34.43
CA TYR A 218 -4.84 10.92 33.64
C TYR A 218 -5.14 9.43 33.82
N LEU A 219 -5.43 8.96 35.04
CA LEU A 219 -5.86 7.58 35.27
C LEU A 219 -7.14 7.25 34.49
N GLN A 220 -8.13 8.15 34.48
CA GLN A 220 -9.35 7.98 33.69
C GLN A 220 -9.04 7.96 32.19
N PHE A 221 -8.16 8.85 31.73
CA PHE A 221 -7.71 8.92 30.34
C PHE A 221 -7.07 7.61 29.88
N ILE A 222 -6.12 7.04 30.62
CA ILE A 222 -5.46 5.78 30.25
C ILE A 222 -6.41 4.57 30.33
N LYS A 223 -7.38 4.57 31.26
CA LYS A 223 -8.46 3.56 31.29
C LYS A 223 -9.35 3.64 30.04
N ILE A 224 -9.64 4.85 29.57
CA ILE A 224 -10.37 5.07 28.32
C ILE A 224 -9.52 4.62 27.12
N CYS A 225 -8.23 4.98 27.07
CA CYS A 225 -7.31 4.52 26.03
C CYS A 225 -7.26 3.00 25.93
N LEU A 226 -7.14 2.29 27.06
CA LEU A 226 -7.22 0.82 27.10
C LEU A 226 -8.55 0.32 26.53
N SER A 227 -9.66 0.99 26.85
CA SER A 227 -10.97 0.62 26.32
C SER A 227 -11.07 0.85 24.80
N LEU A 228 -10.37 1.86 24.27
CA LEU A 228 -10.27 2.13 22.84
C LEU A 228 -9.40 1.08 22.11
N GLU A 229 -8.41 0.47 22.78
CA GLU A 229 -7.57 -0.61 22.21
C GLU A 229 -8.38 -1.83 21.75
N LYS A 230 -9.56 -2.08 22.35
CA LYS A 230 -10.46 -3.17 21.94
C LYS A 230 -10.94 -3.05 20.48
N LYS A 231 -10.97 -1.83 19.93
CA LYS A 231 -11.34 -1.54 18.54
C LYS A 231 -12.65 -2.21 18.08
N SER A 232 -13.68 -2.20 18.94
CA SER A 232 -15.01 -2.74 18.62
C SER A 232 -16.08 -1.65 18.66
N GLU A 233 -17.08 -1.77 17.78
CA GLU A 233 -18.15 -0.76 17.66
C GLU A 233 -18.96 -0.59 18.95
N ASP A 234 -19.32 -1.70 19.61
CA ASP A 234 -20.09 -1.66 20.85
C ASP A 234 -19.32 -0.94 21.96
N SER A 235 -18.00 -1.17 22.02
CA SER A 235 -17.10 -0.48 22.94
C SER A 235 -17.08 1.02 22.65
N PHE A 236 -16.97 1.44 21.39
CA PHE A 236 -16.89 2.87 21.06
C PHE A 236 -18.16 3.64 21.36
N LYS A 237 -19.34 3.06 21.12
CA LYS A 237 -20.62 3.70 21.48
C LYS A 237 -20.74 3.88 22.99
N GLU A 238 -20.38 2.86 23.76
CA GLU A 238 -20.41 2.94 25.22
C GLU A 238 -19.39 3.95 25.77
N ILE A 239 -18.15 3.93 25.26
CA ILE A 239 -17.11 4.89 25.62
C ILE A 239 -17.58 6.31 25.33
N TRP A 240 -18.11 6.57 24.13
CA TRP A 240 -18.58 7.90 23.77
C TRP A 240 -19.76 8.36 24.63
N ARG A 241 -20.70 7.47 24.97
CA ARG A 241 -21.80 7.78 25.90
C ARG A 241 -21.29 8.26 27.27
N ASN A 242 -20.21 7.67 27.75
CA ASN A 242 -19.62 7.99 29.05
C ASN A 242 -18.71 9.23 29.01
N VAL A 243 -18.18 9.57 27.83
CA VAL A 243 -17.18 10.65 27.66
C VAL A 243 -17.77 11.92 27.05
N GLY A 244 -18.56 11.82 25.98
CA GLY A 244 -18.92 12.93 25.09
C GLY A 244 -19.72 14.07 25.73
N GLY A 245 -20.37 13.82 26.88
CA GLY A 245 -21.08 14.84 27.66
C GLY A 245 -20.54 15.02 29.09
N ASN A 246 -19.43 14.37 29.43
CA ASN A 246 -18.92 14.38 30.80
C ASN A 246 -18.10 15.65 31.06
N SER A 247 -18.64 16.55 31.89
CA SER A 247 -18.00 17.81 32.26
C SER A 247 -16.79 17.65 33.18
N ASN A 248 -16.63 16.48 33.81
CA ASN A 248 -15.50 16.19 34.70
C ASN A 248 -14.23 15.84 33.92
N LEU A 249 -14.35 15.54 32.62
CA LEU A 249 -13.21 15.31 31.74
C LEU A 249 -12.81 16.61 31.05
N SER A 250 -11.52 16.80 30.80
CA SER A 250 -11.06 17.90 29.98
C SER A 250 -11.60 17.79 28.55
N ALA A 251 -11.77 18.92 27.88
CA ALA A 251 -12.13 18.94 26.47
C ALA A 251 -11.06 18.28 25.60
N TYR A 252 -9.79 18.22 26.03
CA TYR A 252 -8.77 17.43 25.35
C TYR A 252 -9.09 15.94 25.39
N THR A 253 -9.49 15.40 26.55
CA THR A 253 -9.90 13.99 26.67
C THR A 253 -11.08 13.67 25.77
N ARG A 254 -12.12 14.52 25.75
CA ARG A 254 -13.28 14.34 24.84
C ARG A 254 -12.87 14.42 23.36
N PHE A 255 -12.04 15.40 23.01
CA PHE A 255 -11.46 15.55 21.67
C PHE A 255 -10.72 14.28 21.23
N TYR A 256 -9.82 13.77 22.08
CA TYR A 256 -8.99 12.61 21.80
C TYR A 256 -9.83 11.37 21.51
N VAL A 257 -10.84 11.12 22.34
CA VAL A 257 -11.78 10.00 22.16
C VAL A 257 -12.55 10.12 20.86
N ALA A 258 -13.14 11.29 20.59
CA ALA A 258 -13.87 11.53 19.35
C ALA A 258 -12.99 11.35 18.10
N LYS A 259 -11.76 11.88 18.11
CA LYS A 259 -10.80 11.74 17.00
C LYS A 259 -10.43 10.27 16.77
N ASN A 260 -10.13 9.51 17.82
CA ASN A 260 -9.78 8.08 17.71
C ASN A 260 -10.94 7.25 17.15
N ILE A 261 -12.17 7.51 17.60
CA ILE A 261 -13.36 6.83 17.07
C ILE A 261 -13.58 7.19 15.59
N ALA A 262 -13.35 8.45 15.21
CA ALA A 262 -13.44 8.88 13.82
C ALA A 262 -12.40 8.18 12.93
N GLU A 263 -11.13 8.10 13.35
CA GLU A 263 -10.05 7.41 12.63
C GLU A 263 -10.31 5.91 12.47
N PHE A 264 -10.90 5.28 13.49
CA PHE A 264 -11.35 3.89 13.40
C PHE A 264 -12.40 3.71 12.30
N TYR A 265 -13.46 4.52 12.31
CA TYR A 265 -14.53 4.42 11.31
C TYR A 265 -14.04 4.79 9.90
N PHE A 266 -13.07 5.70 9.79
CA PHE A 266 -12.44 6.03 8.51
C PHE A 266 -11.72 4.81 7.93
N THR A 267 -10.96 4.09 8.78
CA THR A 267 -10.28 2.85 8.39
C THR A 267 -11.26 1.74 7.99
N LYS A 268 -12.45 1.70 8.60
CA LYS A 268 -13.55 0.81 8.22
C LYS A 268 -14.32 1.24 6.98
N LYS A 269 -13.97 2.38 6.38
CA LYS A 269 -14.67 3.01 5.24
C LYS A 269 -16.13 3.39 5.58
N GLU A 270 -16.42 3.62 6.85
CA GLU A 270 -17.71 4.11 7.34
C GLU A 270 -17.67 5.64 7.47
N PHE A 271 -17.71 6.31 6.33
CA PHE A 271 -17.48 7.75 6.25
C PHE A 271 -18.56 8.59 6.97
N GLY A 272 -19.82 8.14 6.98
CA GLY A 272 -20.89 8.81 7.73
C GLY A 272 -20.61 8.90 9.23
N LYS A 273 -20.17 7.80 9.86
CA LYS A 273 -19.75 7.81 11.28
C LYS A 273 -18.46 8.59 11.48
N THR A 274 -17.52 8.52 10.54
CA THR A 274 -16.30 9.36 10.58
C THR A 274 -16.66 10.84 10.66
N ILE A 275 -17.59 11.29 9.84
CA ILE A 275 -18.06 12.69 9.79
C ILE A 275 -18.68 13.10 11.13
N GLU A 276 -19.51 12.24 11.72
CA GLU A 276 -20.12 12.48 13.03
C GLU A 276 -19.06 12.71 14.12
N TYR A 277 -18.13 11.77 14.29
CA TYR A 277 -17.13 11.83 15.36
C TYR A 277 -16.03 12.86 15.10
N ALA A 278 -15.61 13.07 13.85
CA ALA A 278 -14.68 14.14 13.50
C ALA A 278 -15.31 15.52 13.76
N SER A 279 -16.61 15.67 13.52
CA SER A 279 -17.35 16.90 13.88
C SER A 279 -17.43 17.11 15.38
N ALA A 280 -17.60 16.06 16.17
CA ALA A 280 -17.54 16.13 17.63
C ALA A 280 -16.15 16.56 18.13
N ALA A 281 -15.09 15.94 17.60
CA ALA A 281 -13.70 16.33 17.91
C ALA A 281 -13.43 17.80 17.56
N LYS A 282 -13.87 18.24 16.37
CA LYS A 282 -13.76 19.64 15.92
C LYS A 282 -14.39 20.60 16.94
N LYS A 283 -15.62 20.31 17.39
CA LYS A 283 -16.36 21.14 18.34
C LYS A 283 -15.63 21.28 19.69
N GLU A 284 -15.02 20.23 20.22
CA GLU A 284 -14.26 20.30 21.47
C GLU A 284 -13.06 21.26 21.37
N ARG A 285 -12.35 21.26 20.23
CA ARG A 285 -11.26 22.21 19.97
C ARG A 285 -11.74 23.65 19.81
N GLU A 286 -12.90 23.86 19.18
CA GLU A 286 -13.54 25.17 19.04
C GLU A 286 -14.00 25.72 20.39
N LEU A 287 -14.58 24.88 21.26
CA LEU A 287 -14.95 25.24 22.63
C LEU A 287 -13.73 25.66 23.47
N LEU A 288 -12.60 24.97 23.27
CA LEU A 288 -11.31 25.34 23.87
C LEU A 288 -10.68 26.60 23.27
N LYS A 289 -11.21 27.15 22.17
CA LYS A 289 -10.58 28.20 21.37
C LYS A 289 -9.15 27.81 20.91
N SER A 290 -8.90 26.50 20.77
CA SER A 290 -7.61 25.90 20.42
C SER A 290 -7.62 25.49 18.94
N VAL A 291 -7.84 26.47 18.06
CA VAL A 291 -8.09 26.22 16.63
C VAL A 291 -6.86 26.48 15.76
N PHE A 292 -5.91 27.30 16.23
CA PHE A 292 -4.57 27.40 15.65
C PHE A 292 -3.67 26.27 16.17
N HIS A 293 -3.95 25.04 15.75
CA HIS A 293 -3.23 23.86 16.24
C HIS A 293 -3.20 22.76 15.17
N SER A 294 -2.13 21.96 15.12
CA SER A 294 -2.02 20.85 14.14
C SER A 294 -3.14 19.83 14.33
N ASP A 295 -3.47 19.48 15.56
CA ASP A 295 -4.59 18.58 15.88
C ASP A 295 -5.93 19.05 15.30
N TYR A 296 -6.20 20.36 15.29
CA TYR A 296 -7.41 20.90 14.69
C TYR A 296 -7.36 20.77 13.16
N ALA A 297 -6.20 21.07 12.56
CA ALA A 297 -5.96 20.85 11.13
C ALA A 297 -6.17 19.38 10.71
N ASP A 298 -5.63 18.44 11.50
CA ASP A 298 -5.79 17.00 11.29
C ASP A 298 -7.26 16.58 11.34
N THR A 299 -8.03 17.11 12.30
CA THR A 299 -9.44 16.77 12.46
C THR A 299 -10.30 17.30 11.31
N ILE A 300 -10.10 18.55 10.89
CA ILE A 300 -10.86 19.08 9.75
C ILE A 300 -10.39 18.48 8.41
N SER A 301 -9.11 18.08 8.31
CA SER A 301 -8.59 17.25 7.20
C SER A 301 -9.32 15.91 7.14
N LEU A 302 -9.41 15.18 8.26
CA LEU A 302 -10.12 13.90 8.35
C LEU A 302 -11.60 14.02 7.94
N LEU A 303 -12.28 15.07 8.42
CA LEU A 303 -13.64 15.38 8.04
C LEU A 303 -13.78 15.64 6.53
N GLY A 304 -12.90 16.46 5.96
CA GLY A 304 -12.85 16.73 4.52
C GLY A 304 -12.62 15.48 3.69
N LYS A 305 -11.64 14.62 4.07
CA LYS A 305 -11.37 13.34 3.41
C LYS A 305 -12.58 12.42 3.43
N ALA A 306 -13.25 12.29 4.57
CA ALA A 306 -14.45 11.48 4.70
C ALA A 306 -15.61 11.99 3.81
N LEU A 307 -15.83 13.30 3.77
CA LEU A 307 -16.85 13.92 2.91
C LEU A 307 -16.57 13.67 1.42
N VAL A 308 -15.31 13.75 0.98
CA VAL A 308 -14.92 13.40 -0.40
C VAL A 308 -15.30 11.96 -0.72
N LEU A 309 -14.92 11.02 0.15
CA LEU A 309 -15.14 9.59 -0.06
C LEU A 309 -16.62 9.20 0.06
N GLU A 310 -17.43 9.97 0.78
CA GLU A 310 -18.90 9.85 0.82
C GLU A 310 -19.58 10.52 -0.40
N GLY A 311 -18.83 11.22 -1.25
CA GLY A 311 -19.34 11.90 -2.45
C GLY A 311 -19.86 13.33 -2.23
N LYS A 312 -19.73 13.88 -1.01
CA LYS A 312 -20.14 15.25 -0.64
C LYS A 312 -19.03 16.27 -0.95
N LYS A 313 -18.68 16.39 -2.22
CA LYS A 313 -17.50 17.13 -2.70
C LYS A 313 -17.54 18.64 -2.40
N GLU A 314 -18.71 19.25 -2.50
CA GLU A 314 -18.91 20.69 -2.25
C GLU A 314 -18.77 21.05 -0.76
N GLU A 315 -19.10 20.14 0.15
CA GLU A 315 -18.87 20.33 1.58
C GLU A 315 -17.39 20.08 1.92
N ALA A 316 -16.78 19.06 1.30
CA ALA A 316 -15.39 18.70 1.55
C ALA A 316 -14.38 19.80 1.20
N VAL A 317 -14.63 20.57 0.13
CA VAL A 317 -13.67 21.59 -0.34
C VAL A 317 -13.41 22.65 0.70
N TYR A 318 -14.44 23.00 1.48
CA TYR A 318 -14.31 23.94 2.57
C TYR A 318 -13.30 23.45 3.63
N TYR A 319 -13.45 22.20 4.06
CA TYR A 319 -12.63 21.59 5.09
C TYR A 319 -11.19 21.33 4.64
N LEU A 320 -10.98 20.75 3.46
CA LEU A 320 -9.65 20.45 2.94
C LEU A 320 -8.84 21.72 2.61
N THR A 321 -9.50 22.76 2.07
CA THR A 321 -8.86 24.06 1.83
C THR A 321 -8.44 24.71 3.16
N SER A 322 -9.31 24.63 4.18
CA SER A 322 -9.05 25.23 5.49
C SER A 322 -7.94 24.50 6.23
N ALA A 323 -7.93 23.16 6.22
CA ALA A 323 -6.80 22.35 6.71
C ALA A 323 -5.51 22.74 6.01
N ARG A 324 -5.50 22.80 4.67
CA ARG A 324 -4.32 23.13 3.87
C ARG A 324 -3.75 24.49 4.22
N LYS A 325 -4.61 25.49 4.36
CA LYS A 325 -4.23 26.84 4.78
C LYS A 325 -3.70 26.85 6.21
N LEU A 326 -4.33 26.11 7.12
CA LEU A 326 -3.89 26.03 8.51
C LEU A 326 -2.51 25.39 8.62
N TYR A 327 -2.27 24.26 7.93
CA TYR A 327 -0.94 23.65 7.85
C TYR A 327 0.11 24.60 7.28
N ASP A 328 -0.23 25.41 6.28
CA ASP A 328 0.66 26.44 5.73
C ASP A 328 1.04 27.48 6.79
N THR A 329 0.04 28.07 7.44
CA THR A 329 0.27 29.02 8.54
C THR A 329 0.99 28.42 9.74
N LEU A 330 0.87 27.12 9.98
CA LEU A 330 1.61 26.42 11.03
C LEU A 330 3.05 26.06 10.61
N GLY A 331 3.40 26.18 9.32
CA GLY A 331 4.69 25.76 8.77
C GLY A 331 4.84 24.24 8.69
N LEU A 332 3.73 23.51 8.49
CA LEU A 332 3.65 22.05 8.55
C LEU A 332 3.28 21.42 7.21
N LEU A 333 3.53 22.08 6.08
CA LEU A 333 3.12 21.57 4.76
C LEU A 333 3.75 20.24 4.37
N GLN A 334 4.95 19.96 4.89
CA GLN A 334 5.67 18.70 4.67
C GLN A 334 5.33 17.62 5.72
N ASP A 335 4.47 17.92 6.69
CA ASP A 335 4.01 16.90 7.63
C ASP A 335 3.16 15.85 6.88
N PRO A 336 3.31 14.54 7.16
CA PRO A 336 2.57 13.49 6.47
C PRO A 336 1.05 13.70 6.43
N THR A 337 0.43 14.22 7.51
CA THR A 337 -1.02 14.48 7.51
C THR A 337 -1.41 15.64 6.59
N SER A 338 -0.55 16.65 6.49
CA SER A 338 -0.70 17.77 5.54
C SER A 338 -0.51 17.32 4.09
N VAL A 339 0.49 16.48 3.82
CA VAL A 339 0.74 15.91 2.48
C VAL A 339 -0.47 15.11 2.02
N GLU A 340 -1.05 14.30 2.91
CA GLU A 340 -2.26 13.55 2.61
C GLU A 340 -3.49 14.46 2.38
N ASN A 341 -3.68 15.49 3.22
CA ASN A 341 -4.72 16.49 2.99
C ASN A 341 -4.57 17.13 1.60
N SER A 342 -3.34 17.49 1.24
CA SER A 342 -2.99 18.10 -0.04
C SER A 342 -3.25 17.16 -1.21
N TYR A 343 -3.04 15.86 -1.04
CA TYR A 343 -3.38 14.86 -2.05
C TYR A 343 -4.90 14.83 -2.30
N PHE A 344 -5.71 14.70 -1.25
CA PHE A 344 -7.17 14.77 -1.37
C PHE A 344 -7.65 16.10 -1.95
N TYR A 345 -7.04 17.21 -1.51
CA TYR A 345 -7.38 18.54 -1.98
C TYR A 345 -7.10 18.72 -3.48
N GLY A 346 -5.93 18.29 -3.96
CA GLY A 346 -5.57 18.34 -5.38
C GLY A 346 -6.55 17.55 -6.26
N LEU A 347 -6.93 16.34 -5.84
CA LEU A 347 -7.92 15.54 -6.55
C LEU A 347 -9.33 16.17 -6.52
N LEU A 348 -9.71 16.76 -5.39
CA LEU A 348 -10.99 17.46 -5.26
C LEU A 348 -11.05 18.70 -6.16
N LEU A 349 -9.97 19.45 -6.26
CA LEU A 349 -9.86 20.58 -7.20
C LEU A 349 -10.08 20.12 -8.64
N TYR A 350 -9.51 18.98 -9.02
CA TYR A 350 -9.75 18.39 -10.34
C TYR A 350 -11.25 18.07 -10.54
N ASP A 351 -11.89 17.42 -9.58
CA ASP A 351 -13.33 17.09 -9.64
C ASP A 351 -14.22 18.34 -9.73
N LEU A 352 -13.78 19.45 -9.15
CA LEU A 352 -14.44 20.76 -9.21
C LEU A 352 -14.04 21.57 -10.46
N SER A 353 -13.48 20.91 -11.48
CA SER A 353 -13.07 21.50 -12.75
C SER A 353 -12.02 22.61 -12.62
N GLN A 354 -11.05 22.42 -11.71
CA GLN A 354 -9.88 23.29 -11.52
C GLN A 354 -8.55 22.51 -11.76
N PRO A 355 -8.33 21.97 -12.97
CA PRO A 355 -7.20 21.08 -13.25
C PRO A 355 -5.84 21.76 -13.13
N GLU A 356 -5.72 23.07 -13.36
CA GLU A 356 -4.46 23.80 -13.19
C GLU A 356 -4.03 23.83 -11.72
N LEU A 357 -4.95 24.14 -10.81
CA LEU A 357 -4.69 24.13 -9.37
C LEU A 357 -4.43 22.72 -8.86
N ALA A 358 -5.17 21.73 -9.35
CA ALA A 358 -4.93 20.33 -9.07
C ALA A 358 -3.50 19.93 -9.47
N SER A 359 -3.05 20.32 -10.66
CA SER A 359 -1.70 19.99 -11.13
C SER A 359 -0.61 20.61 -10.26
N TYR A 360 -0.81 21.86 -9.79
CA TYR A 360 0.11 22.52 -8.89
C TYR A 360 0.21 21.79 -7.55
N GLU A 361 -0.94 21.47 -6.93
CA GLU A 361 -0.97 20.81 -5.62
C GLU A 361 -0.40 19.39 -5.68
N LEU A 362 -0.79 18.59 -6.68
CA LEU A 362 -0.30 17.23 -6.85
C LEU A 362 1.20 17.19 -7.20
N SER A 363 1.67 18.14 -8.01
CA SER A 363 3.11 18.25 -8.31
C SER A 363 3.93 18.67 -7.09
N PHE A 364 3.37 19.52 -6.21
CA PHE A 364 4.05 19.93 -4.98
C PHE A 364 4.32 18.75 -4.05
N ILE A 365 3.36 17.83 -3.92
CA ILE A 365 3.49 16.67 -3.02
C ILE A 365 4.22 15.47 -3.62
N ARG A 366 4.52 15.46 -4.93
CA ARG A 366 5.13 14.30 -5.61
C ARG A 366 6.38 13.76 -4.93
N GLY A 367 7.28 14.65 -4.49
CA GLY A 367 8.51 14.28 -3.78
C GLY A 367 8.34 14.05 -2.27
N LEU A 368 7.13 14.23 -1.73
CA LEU A 368 6.81 14.11 -0.30
C LEU A 368 6.00 12.85 0.02
N VAL A 369 5.34 12.24 -0.97
CA VAL A 369 4.58 11.00 -0.80
C VAL A 369 5.54 9.81 -0.75
N PRO A 370 5.37 8.87 0.21
CA PRO A 370 6.19 7.66 0.28
C PRO A 370 6.16 6.85 -1.02
N THR A 371 7.29 6.22 -1.35
CA THR A 371 7.43 5.31 -2.50
C THR A 371 6.48 4.11 -2.38
N GLY A 372 6.29 3.38 -3.48
CA GLY A 372 5.31 2.30 -3.57
C GLY A 372 3.96 2.77 -4.14
N LEU A 373 2.89 2.01 -3.86
CA LEU A 373 1.56 2.23 -4.45
C LEU A 373 1.06 3.68 -4.34
N ASN A 374 1.28 4.37 -3.22
CA ASN A 374 0.83 5.75 -3.04
C ASN A 374 1.45 6.71 -4.08
N SER A 375 2.77 6.61 -4.28
CA SER A 375 3.48 7.39 -5.31
C SER A 375 3.04 7.01 -6.73
N LEU A 376 2.79 5.71 -6.99
CA LEU A 376 2.30 5.26 -8.29
C LEU A 376 0.92 5.82 -8.60
N TYR A 377 -0.04 5.77 -7.66
CA TYR A 377 -1.35 6.38 -7.86
C TYR A 377 -1.26 7.90 -8.04
N LEU A 378 -0.35 8.56 -7.31
CA LEU A 378 -0.14 10.00 -7.46
C LEU A 378 0.36 10.35 -8.86
N ASP A 379 1.35 9.61 -9.37
CA ASP A 379 1.90 9.82 -10.71
C ASP A 379 0.86 9.56 -11.80
N PHE A 380 0.03 8.52 -11.66
CA PHE A 380 -1.13 8.30 -12.55
C PHE A 380 -2.09 9.49 -12.53
N ASN A 381 -2.48 9.94 -11.33
CA ASN A 381 -3.42 11.04 -11.17
C ASN A 381 -2.86 12.33 -11.75
N LEU A 382 -1.60 12.67 -11.46
CA LEU A 382 -0.94 13.85 -12.01
C LEU A 382 -0.81 13.77 -13.53
N ALA A 383 -0.44 12.62 -14.08
CA ALA A 383 -0.40 12.40 -15.53
C ALA A 383 -1.79 12.56 -16.16
N LYS A 384 -2.85 12.11 -15.49
CA LYS A 384 -4.23 12.29 -15.95
C LYS A 384 -4.61 13.77 -15.99
N VAL A 385 -4.25 14.55 -14.97
CA VAL A 385 -4.47 16.00 -14.96
C VAL A 385 -3.71 16.66 -16.10
N TYR A 386 -2.44 16.31 -16.32
CA TYR A 386 -1.64 16.83 -17.44
C TYR A 386 -2.23 16.46 -18.80
N TYR A 387 -2.73 15.24 -18.97
CA TYR A 387 -3.41 14.82 -20.19
C TYR A 387 -4.63 15.70 -20.48
N ASP A 388 -5.48 15.98 -19.48
CA ASP A 388 -6.67 16.82 -19.68
C ASP A 388 -6.33 18.30 -19.94
N LEU A 389 -5.20 18.76 -19.39
CA LEU A 389 -4.64 20.09 -19.69
C LEU A 389 -3.95 20.17 -21.07
N GLY A 390 -3.93 19.07 -21.84
CA GLY A 390 -3.25 19.00 -23.14
C GLY A 390 -1.72 18.96 -23.05
N ARG A 391 -1.15 18.73 -21.87
CA ARG A 391 0.30 18.64 -21.61
C ARG A 391 0.79 17.21 -21.81
N PHE A 392 0.66 16.69 -23.03
CA PHE A 392 0.89 15.28 -23.33
C PHE A 392 2.33 14.82 -23.09
N ASP A 393 3.34 15.66 -23.36
CA ASP A 393 4.74 15.28 -23.14
C ASP A 393 5.05 15.08 -21.64
N ALA A 394 4.50 15.95 -20.78
CA ALA A 394 4.64 15.83 -19.34
C ALA A 394 3.91 14.60 -18.79
N ALA A 395 2.69 14.33 -19.30
CA ALA A 395 1.94 13.11 -18.97
C ALA A 395 2.71 11.85 -19.41
N LEU A 396 3.27 11.86 -20.61
CA LEU A 396 4.02 10.72 -21.16
C LEU A 396 5.28 10.43 -20.33
N SER A 397 6.04 11.46 -19.97
CA SER A 397 7.23 11.33 -19.13
C SER A 397 6.89 10.69 -17.77
N LEU A 398 5.85 11.20 -17.10
CA LEU A 398 5.41 10.64 -15.81
C LEU A 398 4.98 9.17 -15.95
N LEU A 399 4.22 8.82 -16.98
CA LEU A 399 3.76 7.44 -17.19
C LEU A 399 4.93 6.49 -17.51
N GLN A 400 5.97 6.97 -18.18
CA GLN A 400 7.17 6.17 -18.44
C GLN A 400 7.95 5.90 -17.14
N GLU A 401 8.18 6.93 -16.32
CA GLU A 401 8.80 6.79 -15.00
C GLU A 401 7.99 5.85 -14.09
N GLN A 402 6.68 6.03 -14.05
CA GLN A 402 5.76 5.22 -13.26
C GLN A 402 5.79 3.75 -13.69
N ARG A 403 5.80 3.47 -15.00
CA ARG A 403 5.82 2.09 -15.51
C ARG A 403 7.10 1.35 -15.16
N LYS A 404 8.23 2.05 -15.11
CA LYS A 404 9.48 1.49 -14.61
C LYS A 404 9.37 1.07 -13.15
N ALA A 405 8.87 1.97 -12.30
CA ALA A 405 8.63 1.66 -10.90
C ALA A 405 7.63 0.49 -10.71
N ILE A 406 6.56 0.43 -11.52
CA ILE A 406 5.61 -0.70 -11.51
C ILE A 406 6.30 -2.04 -11.80
N MET A 407 7.26 -2.08 -12.72
CA MET A 407 7.98 -3.30 -13.06
C MET A 407 9.01 -3.67 -11.97
N ASP A 408 9.81 -2.68 -11.53
CA ASP A 408 10.82 -2.85 -10.48
C ASP A 408 10.19 -3.35 -9.15
N GLU A 409 9.00 -2.85 -8.81
CA GLU A 409 8.26 -3.23 -7.60
C GLU A 409 7.33 -4.44 -7.78
N SER A 410 7.34 -5.09 -8.96
CA SER A 410 6.51 -6.27 -9.27
C SER A 410 5.00 -6.01 -9.12
N TYR A 411 4.53 -4.86 -9.60
CA TYR A 411 3.13 -4.42 -9.64
C TYR A 411 2.51 -4.45 -11.04
N ALA A 412 3.13 -5.14 -12.00
CA ALA A 412 2.69 -5.19 -13.40
C ALA A 412 1.24 -5.68 -13.59
N ASN A 413 0.73 -6.46 -12.63
CA ASN A 413 -0.62 -7.04 -12.63
C ASN A 413 -1.58 -6.34 -11.67
N HIS A 414 -1.14 -5.25 -11.03
CA HIS A 414 -1.99 -4.46 -10.16
C HIS A 414 -2.91 -3.56 -10.98
N ASP A 415 -4.10 -3.22 -10.46
CA ASP A 415 -5.10 -2.39 -11.16
C ASP A 415 -4.50 -1.06 -11.64
N ILE A 416 -3.59 -0.45 -10.86
CA ILE A 416 -2.91 0.79 -11.25
C ILE A 416 -2.11 0.68 -12.55
N ALA A 417 -1.51 -0.49 -12.82
CA ALA A 417 -0.78 -0.72 -14.06
C ALA A 417 -1.74 -0.70 -15.25
N LEU A 418 -2.90 -1.36 -15.13
CA LEU A 418 -3.90 -1.44 -16.19
C LEU A 418 -4.58 -0.09 -16.46
N TYR A 419 -4.84 0.70 -15.42
CA TYR A 419 -5.26 2.10 -15.57
C TYR A 419 -4.18 2.94 -16.28
N SER A 420 -2.92 2.81 -15.85
CA SER A 420 -1.78 3.50 -16.44
C SER A 420 -1.62 3.18 -17.93
N TYR A 421 -1.79 1.91 -18.32
CA TYR A 421 -1.73 1.51 -19.74
C TYR A 421 -2.79 2.17 -20.61
N ASN A 422 -4.01 2.30 -20.09
CA ASN A 422 -5.08 2.96 -20.83
C ASN A 422 -4.79 4.45 -21.05
N LEU A 423 -4.30 5.15 -20.02
CA LEU A 423 -3.89 6.55 -20.11
C LEU A 423 -2.65 6.74 -21.01
N TYR A 424 -1.69 5.82 -20.91
CA TYR A 424 -0.49 5.81 -21.73
C TYR A 424 -0.82 5.68 -23.22
N ALA A 425 -1.73 4.78 -23.60
CA ALA A 425 -2.18 4.63 -24.97
C ALA A 425 -2.84 5.91 -25.52
N ALA A 426 -3.71 6.54 -24.73
CA ALA A 426 -4.34 7.80 -25.14
C ALA A 426 -3.32 8.95 -25.29
N THR A 427 -2.35 9.02 -24.38
CA THR A 427 -1.27 10.01 -24.43
C THR A 427 -0.40 9.79 -25.67
N LEU A 428 0.00 8.55 -25.95
CA LEU A 428 0.73 8.18 -27.17
C LEU A 428 -0.04 8.56 -28.43
N TYR A 429 -1.35 8.33 -28.46
CA TYR A 429 -2.18 8.73 -29.60
C TYR A 429 -2.12 10.25 -29.81
N LYS A 430 -2.26 11.03 -28.73
CA LYS A 430 -2.18 12.50 -28.78
C LYS A 430 -0.79 13.00 -29.17
N SER A 431 0.25 12.23 -28.89
CA SER A 431 1.62 12.46 -29.39
C SER A 431 1.88 11.90 -30.81
N GLY A 432 0.86 11.46 -31.55
CA GLY A 432 0.97 11.00 -32.95
C GLY A 432 1.32 9.52 -33.14
N LYS A 433 1.50 8.74 -32.07
CA LYS A 433 1.90 7.32 -32.11
C LYS A 433 0.69 6.39 -32.12
N TRP A 434 -0.12 6.49 -33.18
CA TRP A 434 -1.45 5.86 -33.21
C TRP A 434 -1.44 4.33 -33.30
N SER A 435 -0.55 3.75 -34.10
CA SER A 435 -0.42 2.28 -34.25
C SER A 435 -0.07 1.63 -32.92
N VAL A 436 0.81 2.29 -32.18
CA VAL A 436 1.23 1.90 -30.85
C VAL A 436 0.06 1.98 -29.86
N ALA A 437 -0.68 3.10 -29.83
CA ALA A 437 -1.85 3.25 -28.97
C ALA A 437 -2.89 2.14 -29.20
N LYS A 438 -3.16 1.81 -30.47
CA LYS A 438 -4.04 0.69 -30.85
C LYS A 438 -3.56 -0.64 -30.25
N SER A 439 -2.28 -0.95 -30.43
CA SER A 439 -1.65 -2.17 -29.92
C SER A 439 -1.78 -2.28 -28.39
N VAL A 440 -1.59 -1.18 -27.66
CA VAL A 440 -1.76 -1.15 -26.19
C VAL A 440 -3.20 -1.48 -25.81
N TRP A 441 -4.19 -0.83 -26.43
CA TRP A 441 -5.61 -1.08 -26.12
C TRP A 441 -6.04 -2.51 -26.52
N GLU A 442 -5.60 -3.02 -27.67
CA GLU A 442 -5.87 -4.41 -28.08
C GLU A 442 -5.27 -5.40 -27.07
N SER A 443 -4.06 -5.13 -26.56
CA SER A 443 -3.43 -5.94 -25.52
C SER A 443 -4.24 -5.94 -24.22
N LEU A 444 -4.79 -4.78 -23.82
CA LEU A 444 -5.64 -4.67 -22.64
C LEU A 444 -6.97 -5.40 -22.81
N VAL A 445 -7.55 -5.41 -24.01
CA VAL A 445 -8.75 -6.20 -24.33
C VAL A 445 -8.44 -7.70 -24.27
N SER A 446 -7.34 -8.14 -24.88
CA SER A 446 -6.92 -9.55 -24.89
C SER A 446 -6.56 -10.08 -23.50
N ALA A 447 -6.13 -9.22 -22.57
CA ALA A 447 -5.77 -9.61 -21.20
C ALA A 447 -6.93 -10.22 -20.39
N LYS A 448 -8.17 -10.08 -20.87
CA LYS A 448 -9.34 -10.73 -20.27
C LYS A 448 -9.23 -12.26 -20.19
N SER A 449 -8.54 -12.90 -21.15
CA SER A 449 -8.37 -14.36 -21.16
C SER A 449 -7.42 -14.87 -20.06
N ILE A 450 -6.65 -13.97 -19.43
CA ILE A 450 -5.64 -14.28 -18.41
C ILE A 450 -6.13 -13.87 -17.02
N TYR A 451 -6.68 -12.67 -16.87
CA TYR A 451 -7.09 -12.14 -15.56
C TYR A 451 -8.61 -12.19 -15.29
N GLY A 452 -9.44 -12.43 -16.31
CA GLY A 452 -10.90 -12.31 -16.17
C GLY A 452 -11.35 -10.89 -15.81
N ILE A 453 -10.81 -9.88 -16.50
CA ILE A 453 -11.02 -8.44 -16.23
C ILE A 453 -12.20 -7.82 -17.00
N GLU A 454 -13.11 -8.61 -17.56
CA GLU A 454 -14.20 -8.11 -18.42
C GLU A 454 -15.10 -7.09 -17.71
N GLU A 455 -15.27 -7.24 -16.39
CA GLU A 455 -16.07 -6.36 -15.54
C GLU A 455 -15.33 -5.09 -15.09
N LYS A 456 -14.00 -5.03 -15.26
CA LYS A 456 -13.17 -3.93 -14.74
C LYS A 456 -13.23 -2.72 -15.69
N PRO A 457 -13.27 -1.47 -15.17
CA PRO A 457 -13.50 -0.29 -16.00
C PRO A 457 -12.48 -0.10 -17.13
N TYR A 458 -11.20 -0.32 -16.86
CA TYR A 458 -10.12 -0.15 -17.84
C TYR A 458 -10.25 -1.07 -19.07
N HIS A 459 -10.86 -2.25 -18.93
CA HIS A 459 -11.13 -3.14 -20.06
C HIS A 459 -12.17 -2.52 -21.02
N ARG A 460 -13.27 -2.01 -20.44
CA ARG A 460 -14.34 -1.36 -21.21
C ARG A 460 -13.87 -0.04 -21.82
N TYR A 461 -13.03 0.70 -21.11
CA TYR A 461 -12.40 1.92 -21.64
C TYR A 461 -11.56 1.63 -22.88
N ALA A 462 -10.76 0.55 -22.89
CA ALA A 462 -10.04 0.15 -24.09
C ALA A 462 -10.96 -0.24 -25.25
N LEU A 463 -12.05 -0.97 -25.00
CA LEU A 463 -13.06 -1.27 -26.04
C LEU A 463 -13.66 0.01 -26.62
N PHE A 464 -14.06 0.95 -25.77
CA PHE A 464 -14.57 2.25 -26.19
C PHE A 464 -13.54 3.03 -27.03
N ASN A 465 -12.29 3.07 -26.57
CA ASN A 465 -11.20 3.78 -27.25
C ASN A 465 -10.87 3.17 -28.61
N LEU A 466 -10.90 1.83 -28.73
CA LEU A 466 -10.77 1.14 -30.01
C LEU A 466 -11.94 1.41 -30.96
N ALA A 467 -13.17 1.53 -30.43
CA ALA A 467 -14.34 1.92 -31.23
C ALA A 467 -14.20 3.35 -31.75
N VAL A 468 -13.80 4.31 -30.90
CA VAL A 468 -13.52 5.70 -31.30
C VAL A 468 -12.44 5.74 -32.38
N LEU A 469 -11.32 5.03 -32.16
CA LEU A 469 -10.23 4.96 -33.13
C LEU A 469 -10.69 4.39 -34.48
N SER A 470 -11.48 3.31 -34.46
CA SER A 470 -12.01 2.67 -35.67
C SER A 470 -12.96 3.59 -36.43
N LYS A 471 -13.79 4.36 -35.72
CA LYS A 471 -14.70 5.35 -36.29
C LYS A 471 -13.93 6.47 -36.97
N LEU A 472 -12.89 7.01 -36.33
CA LEU A 472 -12.01 8.04 -36.89
C LEU A 472 -11.25 7.55 -38.14
N ARG A 473 -11.07 6.24 -38.28
CA ARG A 473 -10.46 5.58 -39.45
C ARG A 473 -11.47 5.12 -40.51
N ASN A 474 -12.75 5.46 -40.35
CA ASN A 474 -13.83 5.07 -41.25
C ASN A 474 -13.94 3.53 -41.41
N ASN A 475 -13.77 2.79 -40.32
CA ASN A 475 -13.97 1.34 -40.26
C ASN A 475 -15.25 1.00 -39.46
N PRO A 476 -16.44 1.00 -40.09
CA PRO A 476 -17.71 0.84 -39.39
C PRO A 476 -17.88 -0.55 -38.77
N GLU A 477 -17.35 -1.61 -39.38
CA GLU A 477 -17.47 -2.98 -38.89
C GLU A 477 -16.74 -3.18 -37.55
N GLN A 478 -15.46 -2.76 -37.48
CA GLN A 478 -14.69 -2.82 -36.23
C GLN A 478 -15.28 -1.90 -35.16
N THR A 479 -15.74 -0.71 -35.55
CA THR A 479 -16.42 0.23 -34.65
C THR A 479 -17.60 -0.45 -33.97
N GLU A 480 -18.47 -1.08 -34.77
CA GLU A 480 -19.66 -1.77 -34.28
C GLU A 480 -19.31 -2.96 -33.37
N THR A 481 -18.28 -3.73 -33.73
CA THR A 481 -17.82 -4.89 -32.92
C THR A 481 -17.34 -4.47 -31.54
N TYR A 482 -16.49 -3.44 -31.46
CA TYR A 482 -15.97 -2.96 -30.18
C TYR A 482 -17.05 -2.25 -29.36
N TYR A 483 -17.87 -1.41 -29.99
CA TYR A 483 -18.90 -0.65 -29.29
C TYR A 483 -20.00 -1.54 -28.72
N LYS A 484 -20.45 -2.58 -29.45
CA LYS A 484 -21.40 -3.57 -28.91
C LYS A 484 -20.86 -4.28 -27.67
N GLN A 485 -19.57 -4.64 -27.66
CA GLN A 485 -18.95 -5.26 -26.49
C GLN A 485 -18.87 -4.27 -25.31
N TYR A 486 -18.47 -3.03 -25.58
CA TYR A 486 -18.47 -1.96 -24.58
C TYR A 486 -19.87 -1.77 -23.95
N VAL A 487 -20.93 -1.65 -24.77
CA VAL A 487 -22.31 -1.48 -24.32
C VAL A 487 -22.76 -2.67 -23.47
N ARG A 488 -22.48 -3.90 -23.91
CA ARG A 488 -22.86 -5.12 -23.19
C ARG A 488 -22.24 -5.21 -21.80
N LEU A 489 -20.99 -4.74 -21.63
CA LEU A 489 -20.24 -4.82 -20.38
C LEU A 489 -20.42 -3.58 -19.49
N SER A 490 -21.05 -2.52 -19.99
CA SER A 490 -21.19 -1.25 -19.27
C SER A 490 -22.54 -1.17 -18.56
N PRO A 491 -22.58 -0.76 -17.27
CA PRO A 491 -23.80 -0.44 -16.57
C PRO A 491 -24.61 0.57 -17.37
N PHE A 492 -25.93 0.39 -17.40
CA PHE A 492 -26.83 1.19 -18.23
C PHE A 492 -26.61 2.71 -18.09
N GLY A 493 -26.40 3.20 -16.85
CA GLY A 493 -26.16 4.63 -16.58
C GLY A 493 -24.74 5.14 -16.89
N GLN A 494 -23.84 4.29 -17.37
CA GLN A 494 -22.44 4.64 -17.71
C GLN A 494 -22.15 4.52 -19.21
N ILE A 495 -23.12 4.10 -20.01
CA ILE A 495 -22.97 4.00 -21.47
C ILE A 495 -22.91 5.42 -22.05
N VAL A 496 -21.84 5.71 -22.79
CA VAL A 496 -21.67 6.98 -23.51
C VAL A 496 -21.67 6.76 -25.01
N ASP A 497 -22.28 7.70 -25.75
CA ASP A 497 -22.28 7.68 -27.21
C ASP A 497 -20.87 7.89 -27.78
N LEU A 498 -20.61 7.26 -28.94
CA LEU A 498 -19.33 7.45 -29.63
C LEU A 498 -19.17 8.90 -30.10
N PRO A 499 -18.13 9.62 -29.64
CA PRO A 499 -17.87 10.99 -30.06
C PRO A 499 -17.56 11.07 -31.57
N THR A 500 -17.66 12.28 -32.11
CA THR A 500 -17.17 12.61 -33.46
C THR A 500 -15.72 13.09 -33.45
N ASN A 501 -15.16 13.36 -32.27
CA ASN A 501 -13.80 13.83 -32.07
C ASN A 501 -12.93 12.77 -31.37
N GLU A 502 -11.64 13.07 -31.25
CA GLU A 502 -10.63 12.23 -30.60
C GLU A 502 -10.70 12.29 -29.05
N ARG A 503 -11.89 12.03 -28.50
CA ARG A 503 -12.12 11.96 -27.05
C ARG A 503 -12.11 10.50 -26.62
N PHE A 504 -11.13 10.14 -25.81
CA PHE A 504 -10.97 8.80 -25.24
C PHE A 504 -11.47 8.73 -23.80
N GLU A 505 -11.93 7.56 -23.39
CA GLU A 505 -12.36 7.23 -22.04
C GLU A 505 -11.16 6.70 -21.24
N ILE A 506 -10.77 7.41 -20.17
CA ILE A 506 -9.59 7.05 -19.35
C ILE A 506 -9.98 6.71 -17.91
N GLY A 507 -11.16 7.10 -17.48
CA GLY A 507 -11.57 7.09 -16.08
C GLY A 507 -11.23 8.40 -15.35
N LYS A 508 -11.69 8.50 -14.11
CA LYS A 508 -11.42 9.63 -13.21
C LYS A 508 -10.14 9.37 -12.41
N PRO A 509 -9.51 10.42 -11.85
CA PRO A 509 -8.49 10.24 -10.83
C PRO A 509 -8.99 9.38 -9.67
N ILE A 510 -8.07 8.66 -9.05
CA ILE A 510 -8.35 7.64 -8.03
C ILE A 510 -7.91 8.20 -6.68
N TYR A 511 -8.82 8.22 -5.69
CA TYR A 511 -8.53 8.77 -4.38
C TYR A 511 -7.77 7.79 -3.49
N PRO A 512 -6.92 8.28 -2.56
CA PRO A 512 -6.38 7.43 -1.51
C PRO A 512 -7.47 6.69 -0.74
N TYR A 513 -7.11 5.51 -0.23
CA TYR A 513 -8.02 4.58 0.46
C TYR A 513 -9.11 3.91 -0.40
N THR A 514 -9.15 4.17 -1.71
CA THR A 514 -10.05 3.45 -2.63
C THR A 514 -9.38 2.28 -3.36
N TRP A 515 -8.05 2.16 -3.31
CA TRP A 515 -7.31 1.02 -3.85
C TRP A 515 -6.96 0.00 -2.77
N GLU A 516 -6.63 -1.21 -3.21
CA GLU A 516 -6.21 -2.29 -2.32
C GLU A 516 -4.73 -2.14 -1.93
N THR A 517 -4.43 -2.55 -0.70
CA THR A 517 -3.05 -2.66 -0.20
C THR A 517 -2.56 -4.09 -0.41
N LEU A 518 -1.35 -4.23 -0.96
CA LEU A 518 -0.75 -5.55 -1.18
C LEU A 518 0.07 -5.99 0.04
N SER A 519 -0.11 -7.25 0.43
CA SER A 519 0.80 -7.90 1.37
C SER A 519 2.15 -8.17 0.70
N PRO A 520 3.28 -8.00 1.41
CA PRO A 520 4.59 -8.37 0.90
C PRO A 520 4.63 -9.85 0.45
N ASN A 521 5.27 -10.14 -0.68
CA ASN A 521 5.40 -11.49 -1.24
C ASN A 521 4.08 -12.25 -1.50
N SER A 522 2.97 -11.53 -1.67
CA SER A 522 1.68 -12.09 -2.11
C SER A 522 1.40 -11.76 -3.58
N PHE A 523 0.56 -12.59 -4.20
CA PHE A 523 -0.07 -12.28 -5.48
C PHE A 523 -0.94 -11.02 -5.37
N THR A 524 -1.07 -10.29 -6.49
CA THR A 524 -2.11 -9.27 -6.65
C THR A 524 -3.51 -9.90 -6.69
N GLU A 525 -4.57 -9.11 -6.49
CA GLU A 525 -5.97 -9.59 -6.53
C GLU A 525 -6.26 -10.38 -7.82
N LEU A 526 -5.86 -9.84 -8.97
CA LEU A 526 -6.08 -10.48 -10.27
C LEU A 526 -5.33 -11.80 -10.40
N GLU A 527 -4.07 -11.84 -9.96
CA GLU A 527 -3.27 -13.06 -9.97
C GLU A 527 -3.84 -14.11 -9.03
N GLU A 528 -4.15 -13.73 -7.79
CA GLU A 528 -4.74 -14.62 -6.80
C GLU A 528 -6.06 -15.20 -7.31
N LYS A 529 -6.95 -14.36 -7.84
CA LYS A 529 -8.23 -14.81 -8.40
C LYS A 529 -8.02 -15.84 -9.52
N THR A 530 -7.08 -15.59 -10.44
CA THR A 530 -6.76 -16.53 -11.52
C THR A 530 -6.19 -17.83 -10.97
N ILE A 531 -5.19 -17.79 -10.10
CA ILE A 531 -4.53 -18.99 -9.56
C ILE A 531 -5.51 -19.81 -8.70
N ARG A 532 -6.23 -19.15 -7.79
CA ARG A 532 -7.24 -19.76 -6.92
C ARG A 532 -8.34 -20.45 -7.72
N SER A 533 -8.67 -19.97 -8.92
CA SER A 533 -9.69 -20.58 -9.78
C SER A 533 -9.40 -22.03 -10.16
N TYR A 534 -8.13 -22.47 -10.13
CA TYR A 534 -7.74 -23.84 -10.44
C TYR A 534 -7.71 -24.76 -9.22
N THR A 535 -7.36 -24.21 -8.05
CA THR A 535 -7.02 -24.97 -6.83
C THR A 535 -8.20 -25.70 -6.20
N GLY A 536 -7.93 -26.85 -5.58
CA GLY A 536 -8.88 -27.60 -4.75
C GLY A 536 -10.17 -28.05 -5.45
N ARG A 537 -10.14 -28.22 -6.78
CA ARG A 537 -11.31 -28.66 -7.57
C ARG A 537 -11.64 -30.14 -7.37
N TYR A 538 -10.65 -30.96 -7.04
CA TYR A 538 -10.81 -32.40 -6.87
C TYR A 538 -10.11 -32.89 -5.59
N LEU A 539 -10.67 -33.91 -4.95
CA LEU A 539 -10.03 -34.59 -3.82
C LEU A 539 -9.17 -35.74 -4.33
N PHE A 540 -7.85 -35.67 -4.16
CA PHE A 540 -6.92 -36.68 -4.66
C PHE A 540 -7.30 -38.11 -4.24
N ASN A 541 -7.52 -38.34 -2.94
CA ASN A 541 -7.86 -39.67 -2.42
C ASN A 541 -9.24 -40.20 -2.87
N GLY A 542 -10.10 -39.35 -3.41
CA GLY A 542 -11.42 -39.73 -3.91
C GLY A 542 -11.46 -40.03 -5.41
N GLN A 543 -10.33 -39.93 -6.12
CA GLN A 543 -10.24 -40.18 -7.56
C GLN A 543 -9.66 -41.55 -7.85
N ASP A 544 -10.22 -42.21 -8.86
CA ASP A 544 -9.69 -43.48 -9.39
C ASP A 544 -8.24 -43.31 -9.85
N GLU A 545 -7.42 -44.35 -9.63
CA GLU A 545 -6.01 -44.37 -10.03
C GLU A 545 -5.82 -44.05 -11.53
N GLU A 546 -6.69 -44.55 -12.40
CA GLU A 546 -6.65 -44.25 -13.84
C GLU A 546 -6.87 -42.75 -14.14
N ILE A 547 -7.75 -42.09 -13.36
CA ILE A 547 -8.02 -40.65 -13.53
C ILE A 547 -6.84 -39.82 -13.01
N ARG A 548 -6.27 -40.21 -11.86
CA ARG A 548 -5.08 -39.57 -11.29
C ARG A 548 -3.89 -39.69 -12.24
N ALA A 549 -3.57 -40.90 -12.67
CA ALA A 549 -2.45 -41.20 -13.55
C ALA A 549 -2.68 -40.82 -15.02
N ARG A 550 -3.87 -40.32 -15.39
CA ARG A 550 -4.29 -40.09 -16.77
C ARG A 550 -3.24 -39.26 -17.49
N THR A 551 -2.68 -39.81 -18.57
CA THR A 551 -1.76 -39.12 -19.46
C THR A 551 -1.78 -39.77 -20.84
N TYR A 552 -1.37 -39.05 -21.88
CA TYR A 552 -1.42 -39.51 -23.26
C TYR A 552 -0.46 -38.69 -24.13
N GLU A 553 -0.12 -39.22 -25.30
CA GLU A 553 0.76 -38.57 -26.26
C GLU A 553 0.20 -37.21 -26.70
N ASN A 554 1.07 -36.20 -26.86
CA ASN A 554 0.72 -34.81 -27.21
C ASN A 554 -0.13 -34.05 -26.17
N ARG A 555 -0.36 -34.61 -24.98
CA ARG A 555 -0.94 -33.86 -23.85
C ARG A 555 0.07 -32.81 -23.37
N LEU A 556 -0.40 -31.58 -23.11
CA LEU A 556 0.45 -30.44 -22.71
C LEU A 556 1.51 -30.03 -23.76
N GLU A 557 1.28 -30.37 -25.04
CA GLU A 557 2.18 -30.00 -26.15
C GLU A 557 2.37 -28.48 -26.28
N ASP A 558 1.40 -27.69 -25.82
CA ASP A 558 1.52 -26.22 -25.83
C ASP A 558 2.63 -25.70 -24.91
N THR A 559 2.99 -26.45 -23.86
CA THR A 559 4.20 -26.16 -23.07
C THR A 559 5.44 -26.37 -23.93
N ASN A 560 5.49 -27.43 -24.73
CA ASN A 560 6.63 -27.73 -25.60
C ASN A 560 6.78 -26.67 -26.69
N LEU A 561 5.67 -26.24 -27.30
CA LEU A 561 5.68 -25.14 -28.27
C LEU A 561 6.18 -23.83 -27.67
N PHE A 562 5.72 -23.48 -26.46
CA PHE A 562 6.24 -22.33 -25.74
C PHE A 562 7.76 -22.43 -25.52
N LEU A 563 8.23 -23.59 -25.05
CA LEU A 563 9.65 -23.81 -24.78
C LEU A 563 10.48 -23.83 -26.07
N ASP A 564 9.94 -24.33 -27.18
CA ASP A 564 10.64 -24.31 -28.47
C ASP A 564 10.85 -22.86 -28.93
N ASP A 565 9.80 -22.04 -28.89
CA ASP A 565 9.92 -20.62 -29.17
C ASP A 565 10.92 -19.95 -28.21
N LEU A 566 10.82 -20.20 -26.90
CA LEU A 566 11.69 -19.59 -25.90
C LEU A 566 13.16 -19.99 -26.09
N LEU A 567 13.45 -21.25 -26.40
CA LEU A 567 14.80 -21.83 -26.35
C LEU A 567 15.49 -21.93 -27.72
N ASN A 568 14.76 -21.74 -28.82
CA ASN A 568 15.31 -21.73 -30.16
C ASN A 568 15.92 -20.37 -30.50
N ALA A 569 17.26 -20.30 -30.58
CA ALA A 569 17.97 -19.07 -30.90
C ALA A 569 17.67 -18.50 -32.31
N LYS A 570 17.06 -19.29 -33.20
CA LYS A 570 16.64 -18.87 -34.55
C LYS A 570 15.15 -18.53 -34.63
N ALA A 571 14.38 -18.72 -33.57
CA ALA A 571 12.95 -18.40 -33.56
C ALA A 571 12.74 -16.90 -33.76
N PHE A 572 11.80 -16.54 -34.63
CA PHE A 572 11.32 -15.17 -34.77
C PHE A 572 10.39 -14.86 -33.61
N LEU A 573 10.90 -14.09 -32.65
CA LEU A 573 10.17 -13.83 -31.41
C LEU A 573 9.36 -12.54 -31.47
N SER A 574 8.20 -12.58 -30.83
CA SER A 574 7.52 -11.37 -30.41
C SER A 574 8.41 -10.58 -29.42
N LYS A 575 8.22 -9.26 -29.33
CA LYS A 575 8.93 -8.42 -28.34
C LYS A 575 8.76 -8.94 -26.89
N PRO A 576 7.54 -9.33 -26.42
CA PRO A 576 7.36 -9.91 -25.09
C PRO A 576 8.20 -11.17 -24.87
N MET A 577 8.21 -12.10 -25.85
CA MET A 577 8.98 -13.34 -25.73
C MET A 577 10.49 -13.07 -25.72
N SER A 578 10.95 -12.07 -26.50
CA SER A 578 12.36 -11.66 -26.50
C SER A 578 12.79 -11.10 -25.15
N ALA A 579 11.94 -10.27 -24.54
CA ALA A 579 12.19 -9.74 -23.21
C ALA A 579 12.18 -10.85 -22.14
N LEU A 580 11.21 -11.76 -22.19
CA LEU A 580 11.15 -12.92 -21.30
C LEU A 580 12.43 -13.77 -21.39
N ARG A 581 12.88 -14.09 -22.61
CA ARG A 581 14.13 -14.82 -22.86
C ARG A 581 15.31 -14.09 -22.22
N LYS A 582 15.43 -12.78 -22.40
CA LYS A 582 16.50 -11.98 -21.80
C LYS A 582 16.43 -11.99 -20.27
N THR A 583 15.23 -11.90 -19.69
CA THR A 583 15.03 -11.96 -18.24
C THR A 583 15.44 -13.30 -17.65
N LEU A 584 15.17 -14.40 -18.36
CA LEU A 584 15.52 -15.75 -17.90
C LEU A 584 17.01 -16.08 -18.09
N PHE A 585 17.63 -15.66 -19.20
CA PHE A 585 18.94 -16.16 -19.60
C PHE A 585 20.05 -15.11 -19.78
N GLY A 586 19.72 -13.82 -19.73
CA GLY A 586 20.63 -12.73 -20.06
C GLY A 586 20.99 -12.68 -21.55
N ASP A 587 22.16 -12.10 -21.88
CA ASP A 587 22.61 -11.90 -23.27
C ASP A 587 23.36 -13.10 -23.87
N LEU A 588 23.68 -14.12 -23.06
CA LEU A 588 24.45 -15.29 -23.50
C LEU A 588 23.52 -16.39 -24.02
N LYS A 589 23.83 -16.96 -25.20
CA LYS A 589 23.09 -18.08 -25.83
C LYS A 589 23.31 -19.43 -25.14
N ARG A 590 23.28 -19.48 -23.81
CA ARG A 590 23.54 -20.70 -23.01
C ARG A 590 22.30 -21.58 -22.79
N PHE A 591 21.18 -21.26 -23.42
CA PHE A 591 19.88 -21.89 -23.21
C PHE A 591 19.44 -22.85 -24.34
N GLU A 592 20.16 -22.91 -25.47
CA GLU A 592 19.78 -23.74 -26.61
C GLU A 592 19.62 -25.22 -26.21
N LYS A 593 18.56 -25.87 -26.72
CA LYS A 593 18.17 -27.25 -26.39
C LYS A 593 17.99 -27.53 -24.89
N GLY A 594 17.76 -26.50 -24.06
CA GLY A 594 17.55 -26.67 -22.63
C GLY A 594 18.82 -26.61 -21.77
N ASN A 595 19.97 -26.22 -22.33
CA ASN A 595 21.19 -26.07 -21.53
C ASN A 595 21.01 -25.09 -20.35
N GLN A 596 21.66 -25.39 -19.22
CA GLN A 596 21.54 -24.60 -17.98
C GLN A 596 20.12 -24.49 -17.42
N ILE A 597 19.22 -25.42 -17.79
CA ILE A 597 17.86 -25.49 -17.27
C ILE A 597 17.64 -26.78 -16.50
N VAL A 598 16.99 -26.65 -15.34
CA VAL A 598 16.39 -27.77 -14.61
C VAL A 598 14.87 -27.64 -14.71
N PHE A 599 14.23 -28.67 -15.24
CA PHE A 599 12.79 -28.73 -15.43
C PHE A 599 12.18 -29.68 -14.42
N PHE A 600 11.25 -29.19 -13.60
CA PHE A 600 10.47 -29.97 -12.66
C PHE A 600 9.08 -30.21 -13.24
N ASP A 601 8.67 -31.47 -13.33
CA ASP A 601 7.31 -31.86 -13.69
C ASP A 601 6.63 -32.45 -12.46
N ILE A 602 5.67 -31.71 -11.89
CA ILE A 602 4.94 -32.13 -10.70
C ILE A 602 3.76 -33.01 -11.15
N GLY A 603 3.85 -34.30 -10.85
CA GLY A 603 2.91 -35.32 -11.29
C GLY A 603 1.63 -35.42 -10.47
N PRO A 604 0.72 -36.32 -10.88
CA PRO A 604 0.90 -37.74 -10.51
C PRO A 604 1.11 -38.74 -11.69
N ALA A 605 1.60 -38.35 -12.86
CA ALA A 605 1.49 -39.18 -14.08
C ALA A 605 2.59 -40.26 -14.28
N LEU A 606 3.54 -40.41 -13.35
CA LEU A 606 4.63 -41.38 -13.47
C LEU A 606 4.16 -42.85 -13.48
N ASN A 607 3.10 -43.18 -12.75
CA ASN A 607 2.64 -44.56 -12.56
C ASN A 607 1.71 -45.11 -13.67
N HIS A 608 1.48 -44.35 -14.75
CA HIS A 608 0.62 -44.81 -15.83
C HIS A 608 1.11 -46.16 -16.40
N PRO A 609 0.24 -47.18 -16.55
CA PRO A 609 0.65 -48.55 -16.86
C PRO A 609 1.31 -48.72 -18.24
N GLU A 610 0.88 -47.93 -19.24
CA GLU A 610 1.40 -48.01 -20.62
C GLU A 610 2.37 -46.87 -20.99
N TYR A 611 2.17 -45.67 -20.43
CA TYR A 611 2.85 -44.43 -20.81
C TYR A 611 3.46 -43.70 -19.59
N PRO A 612 4.29 -44.36 -18.77
CA PRO A 612 4.81 -43.78 -17.53
C PRO A 612 5.60 -42.49 -17.81
N GLY A 613 5.15 -41.36 -17.27
CA GLY A 613 5.83 -40.07 -17.42
C GLY A 613 5.93 -39.55 -18.87
N VAL A 614 5.02 -39.94 -19.77
CA VAL A 614 5.12 -39.63 -21.22
C VAL A 614 5.26 -38.14 -21.54
N THR A 615 4.62 -37.26 -20.77
CA THR A 615 4.70 -35.81 -20.95
C THR A 615 6.07 -35.24 -20.54
N SER A 616 6.72 -35.82 -19.53
CA SER A 616 8.08 -35.45 -19.12
C SER A 616 9.11 -36.04 -20.09
N LEU A 617 8.85 -37.25 -20.60
CA LEU A 617 9.67 -37.90 -21.62
C LEU A 617 9.71 -37.09 -22.92
N ALA A 618 8.58 -36.52 -23.34
CA ALA A 618 8.51 -35.64 -24.50
C ALA A 618 9.44 -34.42 -24.34
N VAL A 619 9.42 -33.76 -23.18
CA VAL A 619 10.32 -32.65 -22.85
C VAL A 619 11.79 -33.11 -22.88
N ALA A 620 12.10 -34.23 -22.21
CA ALA A 620 13.46 -34.77 -22.15
C ALA A 620 14.03 -35.13 -23.54
N LYS A 621 13.17 -35.61 -24.44
CA LYS A 621 13.51 -35.95 -25.83
C LYS A 621 13.73 -34.70 -26.68
N HIS A 622 12.85 -33.70 -26.58
CA HIS A 622 12.90 -32.48 -27.39
C HIS A 622 14.04 -31.55 -26.94
N PHE A 623 14.30 -31.46 -25.63
CA PHE A 623 15.30 -30.58 -25.02
C PHE A 623 16.41 -31.39 -24.34
N SER A 624 17.28 -32.01 -25.15
CA SER A 624 18.32 -32.94 -24.68
C SER A 624 19.35 -32.35 -23.70
N GLY A 625 19.49 -31.02 -23.64
CA GLY A 625 20.38 -30.32 -22.71
C GLY A 625 19.76 -30.00 -21.35
N MET A 626 18.45 -30.24 -21.19
CA MET A 626 17.68 -29.96 -19.99
C MET A 626 17.77 -31.12 -19.00
N GLU A 627 17.99 -30.84 -17.71
CA GLU A 627 17.82 -31.84 -16.65
C GLU A 627 16.33 -31.91 -16.27
N VAL A 628 15.67 -33.03 -16.54
CA VAL A 628 14.23 -33.22 -16.33
C VAL A 628 14.00 -34.04 -15.06
N VAL A 629 13.36 -33.45 -14.07
CA VAL A 629 13.02 -34.04 -12.77
C VAL A 629 11.52 -34.29 -12.71
N LEU A 630 11.13 -35.56 -12.63
CA LEU A 630 9.74 -35.93 -12.33
C LEU A 630 9.57 -35.86 -10.82
N TRP A 631 8.84 -34.85 -10.33
CA TRP A 631 8.54 -34.63 -8.92
C TRP A 631 7.17 -35.24 -8.61
N GLU A 632 7.19 -36.41 -7.99
CA GLU A 632 6.04 -37.31 -7.91
C GLU A 632 5.71 -37.66 -6.47
N LEU A 633 4.41 -37.77 -6.18
CA LEU A 633 3.93 -38.15 -4.86
C LEU A 633 4.52 -39.51 -4.45
N PRO A 634 4.94 -39.69 -3.18
CA PRO A 634 5.56 -40.95 -2.74
C PRO A 634 4.71 -42.18 -3.04
N GLY A 635 3.39 -42.09 -2.90
CA GLY A 635 2.47 -43.17 -3.24
C GLY A 635 2.45 -43.52 -4.74
N GLU A 636 2.59 -42.52 -5.62
CA GLU A 636 2.62 -42.72 -7.08
C GLU A 636 3.97 -43.29 -7.53
N VAL A 637 5.07 -42.88 -6.90
CA VAL A 637 6.40 -43.51 -7.10
C VAL A 637 6.36 -44.99 -6.70
N ASP A 638 5.74 -45.31 -5.57
CA ASP A 638 5.53 -46.68 -5.11
C ASP A 638 4.75 -47.52 -6.12
N LEU A 639 3.66 -46.97 -6.66
CA LEU A 639 2.86 -47.61 -7.70
C LEU A 639 3.66 -47.83 -8.99
N PHE A 640 4.45 -46.84 -9.41
CA PHE A 640 5.35 -46.96 -10.55
C PHE A 640 6.35 -48.11 -10.34
N LEU A 641 7.02 -48.17 -9.19
CA LEU A 641 7.99 -49.21 -8.89
C LEU A 641 7.36 -50.61 -8.84
N LYS A 642 6.13 -50.75 -8.33
CA LYS A 642 5.45 -52.04 -8.15
C LYS A 642 4.70 -52.53 -9.39
N LYS A 643 3.96 -51.65 -10.08
CA LYS A 643 2.99 -52.04 -11.13
C LYS A 643 3.48 -51.88 -12.56
N VAL A 644 4.33 -50.90 -12.85
CA VAL A 644 4.78 -50.64 -14.24
C VAL A 644 5.76 -51.73 -14.69
N LYS A 645 5.61 -52.22 -15.92
CA LYS A 645 6.44 -53.28 -16.49
C LYS A 645 7.91 -52.84 -16.57
N PRO A 646 8.89 -53.72 -16.28
CA PRO A 646 10.32 -53.40 -16.34
C PRO A 646 10.75 -52.76 -17.67
N GLU A 647 10.29 -53.29 -18.80
CA GLU A 647 10.59 -52.78 -20.14
C GLU A 647 10.20 -51.30 -20.33
N LEU A 648 9.08 -50.86 -19.73
CA LEU A 648 8.63 -49.48 -19.80
C LEU A 648 9.43 -48.56 -18.88
N LYS A 649 9.88 -49.07 -17.72
CA LYS A 649 10.81 -48.36 -16.84
C LYS A 649 12.15 -48.16 -17.54
N ASP A 650 12.67 -49.19 -18.19
CA ASP A 650 13.93 -49.13 -18.92
C ASP A 650 13.88 -48.12 -20.06
N ARG A 651 12.74 -47.99 -20.75
CA ARG A 651 12.52 -46.91 -21.74
C ARG A 651 12.62 -45.52 -21.14
N LEU A 652 12.04 -45.29 -19.97
CA LEU A 652 12.16 -44.02 -19.25
C LEU A 652 13.61 -43.79 -18.79
N TYR A 653 14.25 -44.82 -18.26
CA TYR A 653 15.63 -44.76 -17.76
C TYR A 653 16.66 -44.65 -18.89
N ALA A 654 16.36 -45.02 -20.13
CA ALA A 654 17.26 -44.84 -21.25
C ALA A 654 17.66 -43.37 -21.49
N PHE A 655 16.86 -42.41 -21.02
CA PHE A 655 17.14 -40.98 -21.13
C PHE A 655 18.08 -40.54 -20.01
N PRO A 656 19.32 -40.11 -20.32
CA PRO A 656 20.34 -39.80 -19.30
C PRO A 656 20.02 -38.53 -18.50
N ASN A 657 19.17 -37.66 -19.06
CA ASN A 657 18.77 -36.39 -18.47
C ASN A 657 17.52 -36.46 -17.58
N ILE A 658 16.93 -37.64 -17.39
CA ILE A 658 15.79 -37.84 -16.48
C ILE A 658 16.23 -38.11 -15.05
N ARG A 659 15.49 -37.58 -14.07
CA ARG A 659 15.56 -37.90 -12.64
C ARG A 659 14.14 -38.08 -12.09
N ILE A 660 14.02 -38.80 -10.98
CA ILE A 660 12.74 -38.98 -10.27
C ILE A 660 12.97 -38.59 -8.81
N LEU A 661 12.17 -37.63 -8.34
CA LEU A 661 12.14 -37.09 -6.98
C LEU A 661 10.80 -37.44 -6.34
N SER A 662 10.84 -38.18 -5.23
CA SER A 662 9.67 -38.53 -4.42
C SER A 662 9.35 -37.41 -3.44
N GLY A 663 8.18 -36.79 -3.54
CA GLY A 663 7.75 -35.70 -2.66
C GLY A 663 6.33 -35.21 -2.97
N ASP A 664 5.75 -34.46 -2.05
CA ASP A 664 4.34 -34.05 -2.11
C ASP A 664 4.02 -32.89 -3.08
N GLY A 665 5.05 -32.25 -3.63
CA GLY A 665 4.92 -31.16 -4.60
C GLY A 665 4.55 -29.80 -4.00
N VAL A 666 4.24 -29.72 -2.70
CA VAL A 666 3.86 -28.46 -2.00
C VAL A 666 4.58 -28.25 -0.66
N GLY A 667 5.35 -29.22 -0.19
CA GLY A 667 6.16 -29.12 1.02
C GLY A 667 7.41 -28.25 0.84
N GLU A 668 8.19 -28.14 1.92
CA GLU A 668 9.42 -27.36 1.95
C GLU A 668 10.44 -27.85 0.91
N PHE A 669 10.65 -27.06 -0.15
CA PHE A 669 11.41 -27.45 -1.34
C PHE A 669 12.81 -27.94 -0.99
N GLN A 670 13.56 -27.18 -0.18
CA GLN A 670 14.94 -27.51 0.13
C GLN A 670 15.08 -28.81 0.93
N THR A 671 14.13 -29.07 1.84
CA THR A 671 14.06 -30.30 2.63
C THR A 671 13.85 -31.51 1.73
N VAL A 672 12.88 -31.44 0.82
CA VAL A 672 12.56 -32.52 -0.11
C VAL A 672 13.71 -32.74 -1.11
N TYR A 673 14.24 -31.66 -1.69
CA TYR A 673 15.23 -31.70 -2.76
C TYR A 673 16.60 -32.23 -2.28
N SER A 674 17.00 -31.88 -1.05
CA SER A 674 18.34 -32.19 -0.54
C SER A 674 18.48 -33.61 0.02
N ASP A 675 17.37 -34.27 0.39
CA ASP A 675 17.41 -35.62 0.95
C ASP A 675 17.71 -36.66 -0.15
N PRO A 676 18.86 -37.36 -0.10
CA PRO A 676 19.21 -38.38 -1.10
C PRO A 676 18.21 -39.55 -1.15
N ASN A 677 17.45 -39.80 -0.08
CA ASN A 677 16.46 -40.88 -0.03
C ASN A 677 15.25 -40.61 -0.93
N ASN A 678 14.97 -39.34 -1.22
CA ASN A 678 13.87 -38.95 -2.11
C ASN A 678 14.22 -39.19 -3.59
N TRP A 679 15.49 -39.42 -3.94
CA TRP A 679 15.93 -39.64 -5.31
C TRP A 679 15.96 -41.13 -5.68
N ILE A 680 15.13 -41.52 -6.65
CA ILE A 680 14.96 -42.94 -7.02
C ILE A 680 16.12 -43.47 -7.86
N LEU A 681 16.64 -42.65 -8.77
CA LEU A 681 17.75 -43.02 -9.65
C LEU A 681 19.11 -42.72 -9.00
N ARG A 682 19.48 -43.54 -7.99
CA ARG A 682 20.67 -43.35 -7.14
C ARG A 682 22.00 -43.38 -7.90
N ASN A 683 22.03 -43.96 -9.10
CA ASN A 683 23.21 -43.97 -9.97
C ASN A 683 23.43 -42.65 -10.72
N ARG A 684 22.58 -41.63 -10.47
CA ARG A 684 22.66 -40.33 -11.13
C ARG A 684 22.82 -39.21 -10.09
N PRO A 685 23.61 -38.16 -10.38
CA PRO A 685 23.74 -37.04 -9.48
C PRO A 685 22.44 -36.24 -9.39
N ILE A 686 22.19 -35.67 -8.22
CA ILE A 686 21.16 -34.64 -7.99
C ILE A 686 21.51 -33.42 -8.85
N PRO A 687 20.58 -32.86 -9.64
CA PRO A 687 20.86 -31.68 -10.46
C PRO A 687 21.38 -30.51 -9.63
N ASN A 688 22.44 -29.85 -10.11
CA ASN A 688 22.91 -28.62 -9.48
C ASN A 688 22.00 -27.45 -9.91
N LEU A 689 21.39 -26.75 -8.96
CA LEU A 689 20.49 -25.61 -9.24
C LEU A 689 21.25 -24.27 -9.37
N LYS A 690 22.48 -24.16 -8.86
CA LYS A 690 23.19 -22.88 -8.78
C LYS A 690 23.43 -22.26 -10.16
N GLY A 691 22.96 -21.04 -10.35
CA GLY A 691 23.14 -20.27 -11.59
C GLY A 691 22.34 -20.79 -12.80
N LYS A 692 21.39 -21.72 -12.57
CA LYS A 692 20.53 -22.26 -13.62
C LYS A 692 19.16 -21.60 -13.63
N THR A 693 18.52 -21.65 -14.79
CA THR A 693 17.08 -21.33 -14.90
C THR A 693 16.28 -22.53 -14.45
N ILE A 694 15.22 -22.29 -13.69
CA ILE A 694 14.32 -23.34 -13.23
C ILE A 694 13.02 -23.21 -14.01
N ILE A 695 12.54 -24.33 -14.55
CA ILE A 695 11.22 -24.40 -15.16
C ILE A 695 10.41 -25.40 -14.36
N ILE A 696 9.19 -25.04 -13.96
CA ILE A 696 8.31 -25.91 -13.18
C ILE A 696 7.00 -26.05 -13.94
N ARG A 697 6.49 -27.26 -14.06
CA ARG A 697 5.16 -27.55 -14.59
C ARG A 697 4.35 -28.29 -13.53
N ALA A 698 3.17 -27.76 -13.22
CA ALA A 698 2.12 -28.43 -12.46
C ALA A 698 0.86 -28.39 -13.30
N ALA A 699 0.41 -29.54 -13.78
CA ALA A 699 -0.72 -29.65 -14.69
C ALA A 699 -1.56 -30.87 -14.33
N ASN A 700 -2.77 -30.64 -13.84
CA ASN A 700 -3.63 -31.68 -13.26
C ASN A 700 -2.93 -32.47 -12.13
N SER A 701 -2.18 -31.74 -11.30
CA SER A 701 -1.50 -32.17 -10.09
C SER A 701 -1.89 -31.25 -8.93
N ILE A 702 -0.90 -30.66 -8.25
CA ILE A 702 -1.12 -29.77 -7.09
C ILE A 702 -2.05 -28.60 -7.44
N ASP A 703 -2.08 -28.20 -8.72
CA ASP A 703 -2.89 -27.09 -9.23
C ASP A 703 -4.40 -27.33 -9.16
N ILE A 704 -4.84 -28.59 -9.15
CA ILE A 704 -6.27 -28.95 -9.05
C ILE A 704 -6.60 -29.70 -7.75
N TYR A 705 -5.62 -30.35 -7.12
CA TYR A 705 -5.83 -31.20 -5.94
C TYR A 705 -5.60 -30.47 -4.62
N GLU A 706 -4.68 -29.51 -4.57
CA GLU A 706 -4.38 -28.80 -3.33
C GLU A 706 -5.16 -27.48 -3.26
N PRO A 707 -5.68 -27.10 -2.08
CA PRO A 707 -6.35 -25.83 -1.89
C PRO A 707 -5.35 -24.66 -1.97
N PHE A 708 -5.86 -23.47 -2.29
CA PHE A 708 -5.04 -22.24 -2.34
C PHE A 708 -4.28 -21.97 -1.04
N THR A 709 -4.82 -22.37 0.11
CA THR A 709 -4.17 -22.25 1.43
C THR A 709 -2.86 -23.02 1.56
N LYS A 710 -2.61 -24.02 0.70
CA LYS A 710 -1.32 -24.70 0.56
C LYS A 710 -0.50 -24.20 -0.64
N ILE A 711 -1.16 -23.82 -1.72
CA ILE A 711 -0.49 -23.33 -2.94
C ILE A 711 0.20 -21.98 -2.72
N LEU A 712 -0.39 -21.05 -1.98
CA LEU A 712 0.26 -19.77 -1.69
C LEU A 712 1.56 -19.97 -0.90
N PRO A 713 1.58 -20.73 0.22
CA PRO A 713 2.83 -21.09 0.89
C PRO A 713 3.86 -21.77 -0.01
N HIS A 714 3.44 -22.65 -0.93
CA HIS A 714 4.34 -23.29 -1.89
C HIS A 714 5.06 -22.29 -2.80
N PHE A 715 4.33 -21.33 -3.40
CA PHE A 715 4.95 -20.28 -4.21
C PHE A 715 5.91 -19.42 -3.37
N GLN A 716 5.54 -19.09 -2.13
CA GLN A 716 6.40 -18.32 -1.22
C GLN A 716 7.67 -19.09 -0.85
N ASN A 717 7.54 -20.39 -0.60
CA ASN A 717 8.66 -21.27 -0.28
C ASN A 717 9.64 -21.36 -1.46
N ILE A 718 9.16 -21.72 -2.66
CA ILE A 718 9.99 -21.76 -3.87
C ILE A 718 10.62 -20.39 -4.15
N GLY A 719 9.85 -19.32 -4.02
CA GLY A 719 10.32 -17.96 -4.25
C GLY A 719 11.50 -17.59 -3.37
N LYS A 720 11.44 -17.98 -2.09
CA LYS A 720 12.48 -17.76 -1.08
C LYS A 720 13.69 -18.65 -1.30
N GLU A 721 13.51 -19.97 -1.37
CA GLU A 721 14.62 -20.94 -1.47
C GLU A 721 15.39 -20.80 -2.78
N LEU A 722 14.70 -20.44 -3.87
CA LEU A 722 15.28 -20.25 -5.20
C LEU A 722 15.36 -18.77 -5.59
N LYS A 723 15.55 -17.88 -4.61
CA LYS A 723 15.65 -16.42 -4.84
C LYS A 723 16.67 -16.07 -5.92
N SER A 724 17.84 -16.71 -5.92
CA SER A 724 18.91 -16.43 -6.89
C SER A 724 18.62 -16.91 -8.32
N ASN A 725 17.65 -17.81 -8.48
CA ASN A 725 17.33 -18.41 -9.77
C ASN A 725 16.18 -17.67 -10.45
N PRO A 726 16.24 -17.45 -11.78
CA PRO A 726 15.04 -17.13 -12.54
C PRO A 726 14.17 -18.40 -12.67
N ILE A 727 12.86 -18.24 -12.51
CA ILE A 727 11.90 -19.35 -12.56
C ILE A 727 10.78 -19.02 -13.54
N LEU A 728 10.49 -19.98 -14.43
CA LEU A 728 9.27 -20.01 -15.24
C LEU A 728 8.37 -21.13 -14.70
N TYR A 729 7.16 -20.80 -14.29
CA TYR A 729 6.23 -21.75 -13.68
C TYR A 729 4.96 -21.86 -14.53
N PHE A 730 4.74 -23.03 -15.12
CA PHE A 730 3.47 -23.41 -15.74
C PHE A 730 2.56 -24.04 -14.67
N PHE A 731 1.63 -23.25 -14.12
CA PHE A 731 0.71 -23.69 -13.08
C PHE A 731 -0.71 -23.77 -13.64
N ASN A 732 -1.23 -24.98 -13.82
CA ASN A 732 -2.37 -25.22 -14.69
C ASN A 732 -2.13 -24.53 -16.05
N ARG A 733 -3.10 -23.75 -16.53
CA ARG A 733 -2.97 -22.92 -17.72
C ARG A 733 -2.11 -21.67 -17.52
N SER A 734 -1.83 -21.25 -16.29
CA SER A 734 -1.11 -20.00 -16.04
C SER A 734 0.39 -20.13 -16.31
N ILE A 735 0.99 -19.06 -16.85
CA ILE A 735 2.43 -18.93 -17.04
C ILE A 735 2.91 -17.84 -16.09
N LEU A 736 3.69 -18.20 -15.09
CA LEU A 736 4.24 -17.28 -14.11
C LEU A 736 5.75 -17.14 -14.26
N LEU A 737 6.26 -15.94 -13.94
CA LEU A 737 7.67 -15.60 -13.93
C LEU A 737 8.09 -15.17 -12.53
N LYS A 738 9.20 -15.69 -12.05
CA LYS A 738 9.96 -15.12 -10.94
C LYS A 738 11.35 -14.72 -11.45
N PRO A 739 11.67 -13.42 -11.56
CA PRO A 739 13.00 -12.99 -11.93
C PRO A 739 14.06 -13.44 -10.92
N ALA A 740 15.33 -13.51 -11.35
CA ALA A 740 16.44 -13.73 -10.45
C ALA A 740 16.56 -12.56 -9.44
N GLY A 741 16.81 -12.87 -8.17
CA GLY A 741 16.87 -11.90 -7.08
C GLY A 741 15.52 -11.57 -6.43
N SER A 742 14.40 -11.88 -7.10
CA SER A 742 13.04 -11.71 -6.55
C SER A 742 12.57 -12.96 -5.81
N GLU A 743 11.68 -12.79 -4.84
CA GLU A 743 10.92 -13.87 -4.18
C GLU A 743 9.49 -14.00 -4.74
N LYS A 744 9.04 -13.03 -5.53
CA LYS A 744 7.65 -12.90 -5.97
C LYS A 744 7.45 -13.43 -7.39
N PHE A 745 6.40 -14.23 -7.56
CA PHE A 745 5.91 -14.66 -8.86
C PHE A 745 4.95 -13.65 -9.46
N ILE A 746 5.03 -13.48 -10.79
CA ILE A 746 4.19 -12.58 -11.58
C ILE A 746 3.50 -13.40 -12.67
N LEU A 747 2.18 -13.29 -12.80
CA LEU A 747 1.45 -13.91 -13.91
C LEU A 747 1.74 -13.17 -15.22
N ILE A 748 2.35 -13.85 -16.19
CA ILE A 748 2.77 -13.21 -17.44
C ILE A 748 1.98 -13.67 -18.67
N GLY A 749 1.22 -14.76 -18.55
CA GLY A 749 0.56 -15.37 -19.68
C GLY A 749 -0.31 -16.58 -19.33
N ASN A 750 -0.86 -17.22 -20.35
CA ASN A 750 -1.56 -18.48 -20.23
C ASN A 750 -1.29 -19.42 -21.42
N GLN A 751 -1.54 -20.71 -21.21
CA GLN A 751 -1.58 -21.76 -22.22
C GLN A 751 -3.03 -22.04 -22.61
N SER A 752 -3.20 -22.63 -23.80
CA SER A 752 -4.52 -23.07 -24.25
C SER A 752 -5.12 -24.12 -23.32
N ILE A 753 -6.43 -24.38 -23.47
CA ILE A 753 -7.12 -25.45 -22.74
C ILE A 753 -6.68 -26.88 -23.10
N ARG A 754 -5.90 -27.05 -24.18
CA ARG A 754 -5.47 -28.36 -24.70
C ARG A 754 -4.78 -29.20 -23.64
N GLY A 755 -5.31 -30.40 -23.38
CA GLY A 755 -4.72 -31.36 -22.44
C GLY A 755 -5.02 -31.11 -20.95
N PHE A 756 -5.78 -30.05 -20.61
CA PHE A 756 -6.15 -29.72 -19.22
C PHE A 756 -7.49 -30.31 -18.76
N HIS A 757 -8.27 -30.95 -19.65
CA HIS A 757 -9.48 -31.66 -19.23
C HIS A 757 -9.14 -32.84 -18.32
N HIS A 758 -9.61 -32.80 -17.07
CA HIS A 758 -9.26 -33.80 -16.05
C HIS A 758 -9.95 -35.15 -16.29
N ASN A 759 -11.24 -35.12 -16.64
CA ASN A 759 -12.09 -36.31 -16.69
C ASN A 759 -12.11 -37.01 -18.07
N PHE A 760 -11.59 -36.37 -19.11
CA PHE A 760 -11.59 -36.93 -20.47
C PHE A 760 -10.38 -36.44 -21.28
N GLN A 761 -10.05 -37.19 -22.34
CA GLN A 761 -8.96 -36.81 -23.23
C GLN A 761 -9.46 -35.80 -24.27
N SER A 762 -8.77 -34.68 -24.40
CA SER A 762 -9.05 -33.69 -25.44
C SER A 762 -7.78 -32.96 -25.83
N LEU A 763 -7.56 -32.89 -27.14
CA LEU A 763 -6.45 -32.17 -27.76
C LEU A 763 -6.92 -30.87 -28.43
N ASP A 764 -8.21 -30.52 -28.32
CA ASP A 764 -8.75 -29.30 -28.90
C ASP A 764 -8.29 -28.07 -28.10
N ARG A 765 -7.94 -27.00 -28.82
CA ARG A 765 -7.64 -25.68 -28.25
C ARG A 765 -8.87 -24.80 -28.12
N ASN A 766 -10.03 -25.20 -28.66
CA ASN A 766 -11.27 -24.42 -28.71
C ASN A 766 -11.06 -23.02 -29.32
N GLY A 767 -10.21 -22.93 -30.35
CA GLY A 767 -9.87 -21.67 -31.03
C GLY A 767 -8.85 -20.79 -30.31
N GLU A 768 -8.33 -21.20 -29.15
CA GLU A 768 -7.26 -20.47 -28.46
C GLU A 768 -5.89 -20.70 -29.16
N PRO A 769 -4.99 -19.69 -29.15
CA PRO A 769 -3.60 -19.92 -29.55
C PRO A 769 -2.92 -20.88 -28.55
N PRO A 770 -1.82 -21.56 -28.93
CA PRO A 770 -1.10 -22.47 -28.02
C PRO A 770 -0.76 -21.82 -26.67
N TYR A 771 -0.33 -20.56 -26.70
CA TYR A 771 -0.08 -19.75 -25.53
C TYR A 771 -0.25 -18.26 -25.85
N SER A 772 -0.40 -17.44 -24.82
CA SER A 772 -0.39 -15.97 -24.91
C SER A 772 0.49 -15.39 -23.81
N ILE A 773 1.27 -14.34 -24.15
CA ILE A 773 2.07 -13.56 -23.19
C ILE A 773 1.57 -12.13 -23.21
N LEU A 774 1.41 -11.55 -22.03
CA LEU A 774 1.01 -10.15 -21.89
C LEU A 774 2.21 -9.23 -22.11
N PRO A 775 2.13 -8.31 -23.07
CA PRO A 775 3.21 -7.36 -23.35
C PRO A 775 3.71 -6.61 -22.12
N PHE A 776 2.77 -6.15 -21.29
CA PHE A 776 3.06 -5.24 -20.20
C PHE A 776 3.58 -5.88 -18.91
N THR A 777 3.65 -7.21 -18.83
CA THR A 777 4.08 -7.93 -17.63
C THR A 777 5.53 -8.37 -17.68
N VAL A 778 6.13 -8.34 -18.88
CA VAL A 778 7.51 -8.82 -19.11
C VAL A 778 8.46 -7.72 -19.58
N CYS A 779 7.95 -6.55 -20.01
CA CYS A 779 8.78 -5.48 -20.54
C CYS A 779 8.11 -4.10 -20.51
N GLU A 780 8.90 -3.07 -20.22
CA GLU A 780 8.51 -1.66 -20.27
C GLU A 780 8.38 -1.13 -21.72
N GLU A 781 9.10 -1.71 -22.67
CA GLU A 781 9.32 -1.13 -24.00
C GLU A 781 8.42 -1.67 -25.12
N VAL A 782 7.40 -2.50 -24.82
CA VAL A 782 6.74 -3.30 -25.88
C VAL A 782 6.02 -2.48 -26.96
N ASN A 783 5.86 -1.18 -26.74
CA ASN A 783 5.11 -0.30 -27.60
C ASN A 783 5.97 0.92 -28.06
N LEU A 784 7.26 0.72 -28.37
CA LEU A 784 8.07 1.66 -29.16
C LEU A 784 8.18 1.26 -30.63
#